data_AF-A0A9N9BYP9-F1
#
_entry.id   AF-A0A9N9BYP9-F1
#
_cell.length_a   1.000
_cell.length_b   1.000
_cell.length_c   1.000
_cell.angle_alpha   90.00
_cell.angle_beta   90.00
_cell.angle_gamma   90.00
#
_symmetry.space_group_name_H-M   'P 1'
#
loop_
_entity.id
_entity.type
_entity.pdbx_description
1 polymer ?
#
loop_
_entity_poly.entity_id
_entity_poly.type
_entity_poly.pdbx_seq_one_letter_code
_entity_poly.pdbx_strand_id
1 'polypeptide(L)'
;VDPKVTVFLGILTVYEKTEIRNYLRDMYKHSNAALARYLGVQESPITVKFILGIPKDKRVDGINEESKKYGDIVLLNITENMEEGKTITFFDWFAENASILRKDDYMLKADDDSFIHLIHYYRDIQDLPRKLTYYGLSLNYTNTDELGAKVYMWGMGYTISRDLVEEIVKFDWVRSNVIGSEDYNVGRWMCKLSREKKYLLHYVGYPHSRGLVRNFPENPFHDLHFDRNIDAYRFVDEAILIHRLENLDDMRTIVDMYLYNDGLPKIKIIRNSTAPGLLTKKEIFQGCWIMDQKNQTWDQARHWTSSLDIYKNWFYEAWGFKEGQWHGYYGPKKDDLKTLQSCVLVNRLWCENSVPVLWAQPFKEETPSSIIDVYMSCLTEAERTYLIDNEINVPNRRRNQIFDYVGFLKHVSMGSLYTVVLKWTDRTRTTSTVTQKRRYHLSTEPSLVVYQTLCRLFFSRRSNIQSLSLDWGHKQIWKAYPLLLYSAGIDTYLAKLRQFSIHYITDWSIFGYLSRYAKNIETLQVVDYSFELPPHPEDEQNLASLITKQHNLRHFKLFGYATHPVLTLTSLGSQCNSLVSVEIIYVHFTTNSVLGPSFEGLAMCKNLEELIIKNCLFATEEIITPLIYATFPSLRKIHIVESTYGWDSVMVSLIQNNPMNLEEVYYKPLDNQQEQNIISPSIIECVSQYCPRIVRLGVPIGPSQIHHLVDILTSKECKLKSLSIFRMDKVSLDNEELWRDLGSLMPTTLRHLNIWIYLGETPMQLFLQNTSAPLETLYVRWWTHYLGYDFHLVGAYLKDRRIGFSEFLRHVI
;
A
#
# COMPACT_ATOMS: atom_id res chain seq x y z
N VAL A 1 -18.70 24.55 -38.38
CA VAL A 1 -17.87 23.86 -37.36
C VAL A 1 -18.76 22.80 -36.75
N ASP A 2 -18.29 21.58 -36.59
CA ASP A 2 -19.07 20.56 -35.89
C ASP A 2 -18.90 20.74 -34.38
N PRO A 3 -19.96 20.53 -33.58
CA PRO A 3 -19.84 20.61 -32.14
C PRO A 3 -18.90 19.52 -31.60
N LYS A 4 -18.11 19.86 -30.57
CA LYS A 4 -17.18 18.93 -29.92
C LYS A 4 -17.85 17.71 -29.28
N VAL A 5 -19.08 17.89 -28.79
CA VAL A 5 -19.89 16.85 -28.16
C VAL A 5 -21.36 17.10 -28.49
N THR A 6 -22.15 16.06 -28.36
CA THR A 6 -23.59 16.06 -28.62
C THR A 6 -24.33 15.45 -27.43
N VAL A 7 -25.50 16.01 -27.09
CA VAL A 7 -26.24 15.64 -25.87
C VAL A 7 -27.72 15.42 -26.18
N PHE A 8 -28.26 14.34 -25.64
CA PHE A 8 -29.70 14.12 -25.56
C PHE A 8 -30.20 14.51 -24.17
N LEU A 9 -30.97 15.59 -24.08
CA LEU A 9 -31.66 16.03 -22.87
C LEU A 9 -33.07 15.42 -22.83
N GLY A 10 -33.26 14.45 -21.94
CA GLY A 10 -34.57 13.88 -21.60
C GLY A 10 -35.15 14.54 -20.35
N ILE A 11 -36.28 15.22 -20.52
CA ILE A 11 -37.02 15.87 -19.42
C ILE A 11 -38.16 14.94 -19.00
N LEU A 12 -38.08 14.39 -17.79
CA LEU A 12 -39.15 13.54 -17.25
C LEU A 12 -40.34 14.41 -16.84
N THR A 13 -41.51 14.04 -17.34
CA THR A 13 -42.78 14.76 -17.09
C THR A 13 -43.96 13.81 -17.14
N VAL A 14 -45.16 14.30 -16.81
CA VAL A 14 -46.42 13.54 -16.77
C VAL A 14 -47.47 14.19 -17.66
N TYR A 15 -48.44 13.42 -18.14
CA TYR A 15 -49.45 13.88 -19.10
C TYR A 15 -50.14 15.20 -18.73
N GLU A 16 -50.53 15.36 -17.46
CA GLU A 16 -51.27 16.50 -16.94
C GLU A 16 -50.50 17.82 -17.07
N LYS A 17 -49.16 17.79 -17.08
CA LYS A 17 -48.30 18.98 -17.11
C LYS A 17 -48.07 19.52 -18.54
N THR A 18 -49.10 19.54 -19.36
CA THR A 18 -49.03 20.02 -20.77
C THR A 18 -48.61 21.49 -20.84
N GLU A 19 -49.07 22.32 -19.91
CA GLU A 19 -48.73 23.75 -19.86
C GLU A 19 -47.23 23.98 -19.57
N ILE A 20 -46.68 23.23 -18.61
CA ILE A 20 -45.24 23.25 -18.29
C ILE A 20 -44.41 22.78 -19.50
N ARG A 21 -44.81 21.69 -20.16
CA ARG A 21 -44.14 21.23 -21.38
C ARG A 21 -44.14 22.30 -22.46
N ASN A 22 -45.28 22.94 -22.72
CA ASN A 22 -45.37 24.02 -23.71
C ASN A 22 -44.43 25.19 -23.37
N TYR A 23 -44.37 25.57 -22.11
CA TYR A 23 -43.46 26.63 -21.67
C TYR A 23 -41.98 26.23 -21.85
N LEU A 24 -41.60 25.03 -21.40
CA LEU A 24 -40.23 24.52 -21.55
C LEU A 24 -39.83 24.35 -23.02
N ARG A 25 -40.76 23.96 -23.92
CA ARG A 25 -40.53 23.93 -25.37
C ARG A 25 -40.10 25.27 -25.90
N ASP A 26 -40.90 26.30 -25.60
CA ASP A 26 -40.62 27.64 -26.07
C ASP A 26 -39.30 28.14 -25.50
N MET A 27 -39.04 27.93 -24.20
CA MET A 27 -37.77 28.27 -23.57
C MET A 27 -36.58 27.58 -24.25
N TYR A 28 -36.58 26.24 -24.34
CA TYR A 28 -35.45 25.50 -24.91
C TYR A 28 -35.27 25.72 -26.42
N LYS A 29 -36.33 26.09 -27.16
CA LYS A 29 -36.21 26.56 -28.54
C LYS A 29 -35.34 27.81 -28.62
N HIS A 30 -35.56 28.79 -27.74
CA HIS A 30 -34.73 30.00 -27.67
C HIS A 30 -33.31 29.69 -27.17
N SER A 31 -33.17 28.88 -26.11
CA SER A 31 -31.86 28.49 -25.56
C SER A 31 -31.00 27.70 -26.55
N ASN A 32 -31.60 26.80 -27.34
CA ASN A 32 -30.88 26.07 -28.39
C ASN A 32 -30.43 26.99 -29.53
N ALA A 33 -31.27 27.94 -29.95
CA ALA A 33 -30.86 28.95 -30.93
C ALA A 33 -29.70 29.81 -30.40
N ALA A 34 -29.73 30.17 -29.11
CA ALA A 34 -28.63 30.89 -28.47
C ALA A 34 -27.34 30.07 -28.40
N LEU A 35 -27.42 28.78 -28.02
CA LEU A 35 -26.26 27.89 -27.98
C LEU A 35 -25.63 27.67 -29.37
N ALA A 36 -26.46 27.46 -30.40
CA ALA A 36 -25.98 27.31 -31.77
C ALA A 36 -25.20 28.55 -32.24
N ARG A 37 -25.74 29.76 -31.97
CA ARG A 37 -25.04 31.03 -32.23
C ARG A 37 -23.73 31.16 -31.43
N TYR A 38 -23.75 30.80 -30.14
CA TYR A 38 -22.59 30.85 -29.26
C TYR A 38 -21.44 29.97 -29.76
N LEU A 39 -21.76 28.77 -30.27
CA LEU A 39 -20.77 27.83 -30.79
C LEU A 39 -20.39 28.07 -32.26
N GLY A 40 -21.11 28.94 -32.98
CA GLY A 40 -20.91 29.15 -34.41
C GLY A 40 -21.29 27.92 -35.25
N VAL A 41 -22.33 27.20 -34.85
CA VAL A 41 -22.84 25.98 -35.52
C VAL A 41 -24.25 26.19 -36.08
N GLN A 42 -24.64 25.42 -37.09
CA GLN A 42 -25.97 25.56 -37.72
C GLN A 42 -27.11 25.06 -36.82
N GLU A 43 -26.89 23.95 -36.12
CA GLU A 43 -27.86 23.33 -35.24
C GLU A 43 -27.28 23.13 -33.84
N SER A 44 -28.12 23.26 -32.82
CA SER A 44 -27.70 23.06 -31.43
C SER A 44 -27.17 21.64 -31.22
N PRO A 45 -26.05 21.46 -30.48
CA PRO A 45 -25.59 20.14 -30.08
C PRO A 45 -26.45 19.49 -28.99
N ILE A 46 -27.56 20.11 -28.56
CA ILE A 46 -28.44 19.55 -27.54
C ILE A 46 -29.82 19.29 -28.13
N THR A 47 -30.22 18.02 -28.12
CA THR A 47 -31.58 17.58 -28.49
C THR A 47 -32.43 17.51 -27.23
N VAL A 48 -33.60 18.16 -27.20
CA VAL A 48 -34.52 18.13 -26.05
C VAL A 48 -35.74 17.27 -26.38
N LYS A 49 -36.09 16.34 -25.49
CA LYS A 49 -37.28 15.51 -25.57
C LYS A 49 -37.97 15.40 -24.21
N PHE A 50 -39.30 15.33 -24.22
CA PHE A 50 -40.11 15.05 -23.03
C PHE A 50 -40.37 13.55 -22.91
N ILE A 51 -40.09 13.01 -21.74
CA ILE A 51 -40.15 11.57 -21.46
C ILE A 51 -41.38 11.28 -20.59
N LEU A 52 -42.36 10.59 -21.16
CA LEU A 52 -43.63 10.24 -20.50
C LEU A 52 -43.83 8.72 -20.46
N GLY A 53 -44.44 8.22 -19.40
CA GLY A 53 -45.09 6.91 -19.39
C GLY A 53 -46.55 7.00 -19.85
N ILE A 54 -47.19 5.85 -19.99
CA ILE A 54 -48.62 5.72 -20.31
C ILE A 54 -49.43 6.15 -19.09
N PRO A 55 -50.32 7.16 -19.18
CA PRO A 55 -51.16 7.59 -18.06
C PRO A 55 -51.96 6.43 -17.46
N LYS A 56 -52.21 6.45 -16.15
CA LYS A 56 -52.95 5.38 -15.45
C LYS A 56 -54.37 5.19 -16.00
N ASP A 57 -54.99 6.27 -16.47
CA ASP A 57 -56.30 6.27 -17.11
C ASP A 57 -56.26 5.97 -18.63
N LYS A 58 -55.07 5.66 -19.17
CA LYS A 58 -54.81 5.31 -20.57
C LYS A 58 -55.26 6.37 -21.59
N ARG A 59 -55.31 7.65 -21.21
CA ARG A 59 -55.56 8.77 -22.14
C ARG A 59 -54.35 9.04 -23.04
N VAL A 60 -54.06 8.12 -23.97
CA VAL A 60 -52.90 8.21 -24.87
C VAL A 60 -53.15 9.07 -26.11
N ASP A 61 -54.41 9.25 -26.52
CA ASP A 61 -54.75 10.01 -27.73
C ASP A 61 -54.28 11.47 -27.67
N GLY A 62 -54.46 12.14 -26.53
CA GLY A 62 -53.97 13.50 -26.32
C GLY A 62 -52.43 13.60 -26.39
N ILE A 63 -51.71 12.60 -25.88
CA ILE A 63 -50.24 12.51 -25.99
C ILE A 63 -49.83 12.30 -27.45
N ASN A 64 -50.54 11.44 -28.18
CA ASN A 64 -50.26 11.17 -29.59
C ASN A 64 -50.49 12.40 -30.47
N GLU A 65 -51.54 13.17 -30.20
CA GLU A 65 -51.80 14.45 -30.88
C GLU A 65 -50.71 15.48 -30.57
N GLU A 66 -50.32 15.62 -29.30
CA GLU A 66 -49.22 16.49 -28.88
C GLU A 66 -47.90 16.07 -29.54
N SER A 67 -47.60 14.78 -29.54
CA SER A 67 -46.38 14.20 -30.14
C SER A 67 -46.36 14.40 -31.66
N LYS A 68 -47.48 14.19 -32.36
CA LYS A 68 -47.60 14.50 -33.80
C LYS A 68 -47.37 15.97 -34.11
N LYS A 69 -47.82 16.87 -33.22
CA LYS A 69 -47.73 18.31 -33.41
C LYS A 69 -46.30 18.83 -33.21
N TYR A 70 -45.60 18.38 -32.17
CA TYR A 70 -44.31 18.95 -31.78
C TYR A 70 -43.10 18.03 -32.07
N GLY A 71 -43.32 16.72 -32.21
CA GLY A 71 -42.27 15.74 -32.51
C GLY A 71 -41.25 15.58 -31.38
N ASP A 72 -41.54 16.05 -30.18
CA ASP A 72 -40.60 16.14 -29.06
C ASP A 72 -40.94 15.24 -27.87
N ILE A 73 -41.94 14.37 -28.01
CA ILE A 73 -42.37 13.43 -26.99
C ILE A 73 -41.79 12.03 -27.25
N VAL A 74 -41.21 11.44 -26.22
CA VAL A 74 -40.89 10.03 -26.11
C VAL A 74 -41.89 9.41 -25.15
N LEU A 75 -42.83 8.63 -25.70
CA LEU A 75 -43.78 7.86 -24.91
C LEU A 75 -43.19 6.46 -24.65
N LEU A 76 -42.85 6.18 -23.40
CA LEU A 76 -42.31 4.92 -22.94
C LEU A 76 -43.44 3.90 -22.76
N ASN A 77 -43.17 2.64 -23.11
CA ASN A 77 -44.12 1.53 -22.93
C ASN A 77 -44.14 1.03 -21.47
N ILE A 78 -44.45 1.92 -20.54
CA ILE A 78 -44.57 1.66 -19.11
C ILE A 78 -45.68 2.55 -18.55
N THR A 79 -46.47 2.06 -17.59
CA THR A 79 -47.44 2.91 -16.87
C THR A 79 -46.69 4.03 -16.15
N GLU A 80 -47.18 5.26 -16.24
CA GLU A 80 -46.58 6.45 -15.66
C GLU A 80 -46.31 6.28 -14.14
N ASN A 81 -45.04 6.45 -13.76
CA ASN A 81 -44.51 6.24 -12.42
C ASN A 81 -43.18 6.99 -12.24
N MET A 82 -42.80 7.28 -11.00
CA MET A 82 -41.48 7.84 -10.69
C MET A 82 -40.49 6.80 -10.13
N GLU A 83 -40.98 5.81 -9.40
CA GLU A 83 -40.14 4.90 -8.58
C GLU A 83 -40.22 3.42 -9.00
N GLU A 84 -40.91 3.12 -10.11
CA GLU A 84 -41.18 1.75 -10.58
C GLU A 84 -40.61 1.52 -12.00
N GLY A 85 -39.43 2.11 -12.30
CA GLY A 85 -38.66 1.77 -13.49
C GLY A 85 -38.80 2.67 -14.71
N LYS A 86 -39.42 3.85 -14.60
CA LYS A 86 -39.47 4.83 -15.70
C LYS A 86 -38.06 5.22 -16.22
N THR A 87 -37.10 5.47 -15.33
CA THR A 87 -35.73 5.86 -15.71
C THR A 87 -34.97 4.76 -16.46
N ILE A 88 -35.04 3.50 -16.03
CA ILE A 88 -34.37 2.42 -16.78
C ILE A 88 -35.03 2.22 -18.15
N THR A 89 -36.36 2.38 -18.24
CA THR A 89 -37.10 2.29 -19.51
C THR A 89 -36.71 3.44 -20.45
N PHE A 90 -36.43 4.62 -19.91
CA PHE A 90 -35.85 5.74 -20.67
C PHE A 90 -34.44 5.41 -21.18
N PHE A 91 -33.59 4.82 -20.34
CA PHE A 91 -32.24 4.42 -20.73
C PHE A 91 -32.27 3.38 -21.86
N ASP A 92 -33.20 2.42 -21.81
CA ASP A 92 -33.44 1.45 -22.88
C ASP A 92 -33.78 2.14 -24.19
N TRP A 93 -34.77 3.02 -24.15
CA TRP A 93 -35.20 3.74 -25.33
C TRP A 93 -34.03 4.53 -25.93
N PHE A 94 -33.22 5.20 -25.11
CA PHE A 94 -32.05 5.95 -25.57
C PHE A 94 -30.96 5.06 -26.19
N ALA A 95 -30.72 3.88 -25.61
CA ALA A 95 -29.75 2.91 -26.12
C ALA A 95 -30.21 2.26 -27.43
N GLU A 96 -31.49 1.90 -27.54
CA GLU A 96 -32.07 1.23 -28.72
C GLU A 96 -32.24 2.16 -29.92
N ASN A 97 -32.50 3.45 -29.68
CA ASN A 97 -32.74 4.43 -30.75
C ASN A 97 -31.46 5.14 -31.24
N ALA A 98 -30.28 4.63 -30.92
CA ALA A 98 -28.99 5.21 -31.31
C ALA A 98 -28.81 5.38 -32.84
N SER A 99 -29.50 4.57 -33.65
CA SER A 99 -29.48 4.64 -35.12
C SER A 99 -30.35 5.77 -35.70
N ILE A 100 -31.34 6.24 -34.93
CA ILE A 100 -32.31 7.28 -35.32
C ILE A 100 -31.94 8.62 -34.66
N LEU A 101 -31.28 8.58 -33.51
CA LEU A 101 -30.66 9.72 -32.86
C LEU A 101 -29.35 10.13 -33.56
N ARG A 102 -28.87 11.35 -33.30
CA ARG A 102 -27.59 11.87 -33.82
C ARG A 102 -26.36 11.16 -33.23
N LYS A 103 -26.51 9.96 -32.66
CA LYS A 103 -25.52 9.27 -31.82
C LYS A 103 -24.93 10.18 -30.74
N ASP A 104 -25.80 10.86 -29.98
CA ASP A 104 -25.38 11.79 -28.94
C ASP A 104 -24.37 11.16 -27.96
N ASP A 105 -23.26 11.84 -27.69
CA ASP A 105 -22.17 11.35 -26.80
C ASP A 105 -22.65 11.15 -25.36
N TYR A 106 -23.59 11.99 -24.92
CA TYR A 106 -24.14 11.97 -23.57
C TYR A 106 -25.67 11.98 -23.56
N MET A 107 -26.23 11.42 -22.49
CA MET A 107 -27.63 11.53 -22.10
C MET A 107 -27.72 12.34 -20.80
N LEU A 108 -28.44 13.46 -20.84
CA LEU A 108 -28.78 14.26 -19.68
C LEU A 108 -30.23 13.96 -19.28
N LYS A 109 -30.45 13.53 -18.04
CA LYS A 109 -31.76 13.43 -17.41
C LYS A 109 -32.01 14.68 -16.57
N ALA A 110 -33.20 15.26 -16.70
CA ALA A 110 -33.68 16.34 -15.83
C ALA A 110 -35.18 16.17 -15.56
N ASP A 111 -35.66 16.85 -14.52
CA ASP A 111 -37.07 16.89 -14.18
C ASP A 111 -37.75 18.12 -14.82
N ASP A 112 -39.08 18.09 -14.93
CA ASP A 112 -39.85 19.18 -15.52
C ASP A 112 -39.98 20.42 -14.62
N ASP A 113 -39.41 20.38 -13.42
CA ASP A 113 -39.23 21.51 -12.50
C ASP A 113 -37.76 22.00 -12.43
N SER A 114 -36.92 21.60 -13.39
CA SER A 114 -35.53 22.06 -13.54
C SER A 114 -35.34 23.06 -14.70
N PHE A 115 -34.64 24.16 -14.45
CA PHE A 115 -34.07 25.05 -15.46
C PHE A 115 -32.60 24.70 -15.69
N ILE A 116 -32.18 24.56 -16.97
CA ILE A 116 -30.79 24.31 -17.36
C ILE A 116 -30.31 25.41 -18.31
N HIS A 117 -29.24 26.11 -17.92
CA HIS A 117 -28.59 27.09 -18.79
C HIS A 117 -27.66 26.40 -19.80
N LEU A 118 -28.16 26.11 -21.00
CA LEU A 118 -27.51 25.25 -21.99
C LEU A 118 -26.08 25.66 -22.38
N ILE A 119 -25.76 26.96 -22.39
CA ILE A 119 -24.40 27.44 -22.70
C ILE A 119 -23.42 27.10 -21.57
N HIS A 120 -23.83 27.30 -20.32
CA HIS A 120 -22.98 27.01 -19.15
C HIS A 120 -22.78 25.50 -19.01
N TYR A 121 -23.86 24.74 -19.14
CA TYR A 121 -23.83 23.29 -19.18
C TYR A 121 -22.88 22.76 -20.27
N TYR A 122 -23.02 23.23 -21.51
CA TYR A 122 -22.18 22.76 -22.63
C TYR A 122 -20.71 23.10 -22.42
N ARG A 123 -20.40 24.27 -21.83
CA ARG A 123 -19.03 24.68 -21.53
C ARG A 123 -18.34 23.70 -20.58
N ASP A 124 -19.08 23.14 -19.64
CA ASP A 124 -18.60 22.20 -18.64
C ASP A 124 -18.39 20.80 -19.22
N ILE A 125 -19.35 20.32 -20.02
CA ILE A 125 -19.32 18.93 -20.48
C ILE A 125 -18.44 18.70 -21.72
N GLN A 126 -18.17 19.72 -22.54
CA GLN A 126 -17.46 19.57 -23.83
C GLN A 126 -16.05 19.01 -23.73
N ASP A 127 -15.42 19.03 -22.55
CA ASP A 127 -14.07 18.53 -22.32
C ASP A 127 -14.04 17.26 -21.45
N LEU A 128 -15.20 16.73 -21.02
CA LEU A 128 -15.29 15.53 -20.18
C LEU A 128 -14.93 14.25 -20.95
N PRO A 129 -14.56 13.14 -20.27
CA PRO A 129 -14.37 11.86 -20.94
C PRO A 129 -15.66 11.42 -21.65
N ARG A 130 -15.54 10.85 -22.85
CA ARG A 130 -16.70 10.39 -23.66
C ARG A 130 -17.13 8.97 -23.29
N LYS A 131 -16.39 8.37 -22.37
CA LYS A 131 -16.59 7.00 -21.90
C LYS A 131 -16.75 6.98 -20.40
N LEU A 132 -17.57 6.08 -19.91
CA LEU A 132 -17.75 5.76 -18.49
C LEU A 132 -17.92 7.00 -17.59
N THR A 133 -18.64 8.02 -18.05
CA THR A 133 -18.78 9.30 -17.34
C THR A 133 -20.16 9.44 -16.73
N TYR A 134 -20.20 9.89 -15.47
CA TYR A 134 -21.40 10.22 -14.72
C TYR A 134 -21.23 11.59 -14.07
N TYR A 135 -21.99 12.59 -14.54
CA TYR A 135 -21.86 13.99 -14.17
C TYR A 135 -23.12 14.58 -13.51
N GLY A 136 -22.95 15.42 -12.48
CA GLY A 136 -24.06 16.11 -11.81
C GLY A 136 -23.69 16.67 -10.43
N LEU A 137 -24.70 17.00 -9.62
CA LEU A 137 -24.50 17.42 -8.23
C LEU A 137 -24.45 16.19 -7.32
N SER A 138 -23.27 15.80 -6.85
CA SER A 138 -23.07 14.57 -6.05
C SER A 138 -23.52 14.73 -4.59
N LEU A 139 -24.42 13.88 -4.10
CA LEU A 139 -24.77 13.78 -2.68
C LEU A 139 -24.00 12.61 -2.03
N ASN A 140 -23.34 12.88 -0.90
CA ASN A 140 -22.64 11.86 -0.11
C ASN A 140 -23.46 11.46 1.12
N TYR A 141 -23.82 10.18 1.25
CA TYR A 141 -24.58 9.67 2.39
C TYR A 141 -23.65 9.19 3.51
N THR A 142 -24.02 9.49 4.76
CA THR A 142 -23.26 9.07 5.94
C THR A 142 -23.44 7.59 6.29
N ASN A 143 -24.57 7.00 5.88
CA ASN A 143 -24.89 5.58 6.06
C ASN A 143 -24.94 4.89 4.70
N THR A 144 -24.15 3.82 4.54
CA THR A 144 -24.15 2.96 3.35
C THR A 144 -25.33 2.00 3.38
N ASP A 145 -25.92 1.72 2.23
CA ASP A 145 -26.71 0.51 2.05
C ASP A 145 -25.82 -0.74 2.01
N GLU A 146 -26.42 -1.92 1.94
CA GLU A 146 -25.71 -3.22 1.87
C GLU A 146 -24.73 -3.32 0.68
N LEU A 147 -24.94 -2.50 -0.36
CA LEU A 147 -24.06 -2.40 -1.53
C LEU A 147 -22.97 -1.33 -1.39
N GLY A 148 -22.92 -0.55 -0.32
CA GLY A 148 -21.89 0.47 -0.12
C GLY A 148 -21.96 1.64 -1.10
N ALA A 149 -23.13 1.94 -1.69
CA ALA A 149 -23.31 3.09 -2.55
C ALA A 149 -23.36 4.38 -1.69
N LYS A 150 -22.24 5.12 -1.66
CA LYS A 150 -22.12 6.37 -0.89
C LYS A 150 -22.48 7.62 -1.67
N VAL A 151 -22.44 7.56 -3.00
CA VAL A 151 -22.57 8.72 -3.88
C VAL A 151 -23.58 8.45 -5.00
N TYR A 152 -24.52 9.38 -5.17
CA TYR A 152 -25.39 9.47 -6.33
C TYR A 152 -25.56 10.94 -6.73
N MET A 153 -25.93 11.21 -7.98
CA MET A 153 -26.22 12.59 -8.39
C MET A 153 -27.62 12.95 -7.91
N TRP A 154 -27.73 13.99 -7.11
CA TRP A 154 -28.98 14.42 -6.49
C TRP A 154 -29.95 14.99 -7.53
N GLY A 155 -31.25 14.90 -7.24
CA GLY A 155 -32.39 15.00 -8.18
C GLY A 155 -32.63 16.30 -8.93
N MET A 156 -31.60 17.10 -9.12
CA MET A 156 -31.60 18.26 -10.00
C MET A 156 -31.43 17.86 -11.47
N GLY A 157 -30.71 16.76 -11.73
CA GLY A 157 -30.40 16.26 -13.05
C GLY A 157 -28.98 15.73 -13.15
N TYR A 158 -28.74 14.79 -14.06
CA TYR A 158 -27.44 14.13 -14.23
C TYR A 158 -27.16 13.74 -15.68
N THR A 159 -25.89 13.76 -16.07
CA THR A 159 -25.40 13.40 -17.41
C THR A 159 -24.64 12.08 -17.37
N ILE A 160 -24.93 11.15 -18.28
CA ILE A 160 -24.26 9.86 -18.40
C ILE A 160 -23.73 9.71 -19.83
N SER A 161 -22.50 9.21 -20.01
CA SER A 161 -21.98 8.90 -21.35
C SER A 161 -22.73 7.73 -21.99
N ARG A 162 -22.91 7.78 -23.31
CA ARG A 162 -23.69 6.77 -24.04
C ARG A 162 -23.23 5.34 -23.75
N ASP A 163 -21.93 5.09 -23.79
CA ASP A 163 -21.36 3.76 -23.53
C ASP A 163 -21.75 3.23 -22.14
N LEU A 164 -21.80 4.10 -21.13
CA LEU A 164 -22.20 3.72 -19.79
C LEU A 164 -23.69 3.44 -19.70
N VAL A 165 -24.54 4.21 -20.40
CA VAL A 165 -25.97 3.88 -20.52
C VAL A 165 -26.16 2.51 -21.16
N GLU A 166 -25.44 2.23 -22.24
CA GLU A 166 -25.48 0.94 -22.95
C GLU A 166 -25.03 -0.24 -22.07
N GLU A 167 -24.05 -0.04 -21.18
CA GLU A 167 -23.64 -1.05 -20.20
C GLU A 167 -24.68 -1.26 -19.09
N ILE A 168 -25.33 -0.18 -18.62
CA ILE A 168 -26.38 -0.26 -17.59
C ILE A 168 -27.58 -1.06 -18.09
N VAL A 169 -28.07 -0.78 -19.30
CA VAL A 169 -29.27 -1.45 -19.83
C VAL A 169 -29.07 -2.94 -20.11
N LYS A 170 -27.82 -3.34 -20.40
CA LYS A 170 -27.41 -4.74 -20.61
C LYS A 170 -27.11 -5.48 -19.31
N PHE A 171 -27.11 -4.80 -18.17
CA PHE A 171 -26.74 -5.40 -16.90
C PHE A 171 -27.97 -5.95 -16.18
N ASP A 172 -28.17 -7.28 -16.24
CA ASP A 172 -29.36 -7.97 -15.73
C ASP A 172 -29.72 -7.59 -14.28
N TRP A 173 -28.73 -7.36 -13.43
CA TRP A 173 -28.96 -7.00 -12.04
C TRP A 173 -29.76 -5.69 -11.90
N VAL A 174 -29.57 -4.73 -12.81
CA VAL A 174 -30.29 -3.45 -12.81
C VAL A 174 -31.79 -3.67 -12.92
N ARG A 175 -32.21 -4.62 -13.76
CA ARG A 175 -33.64 -4.93 -14.02
C ARG A 175 -34.37 -5.40 -12.78
N SER A 176 -33.68 -6.11 -11.91
CA SER A 176 -34.24 -6.60 -10.65
C SER A 176 -34.20 -5.56 -9.52
N ASN A 177 -33.58 -4.39 -9.75
CA ASN A 177 -33.31 -3.37 -8.73
C ASN A 177 -33.75 -1.97 -9.18
N VAL A 178 -34.97 -1.87 -9.70
CA VAL A 178 -35.54 -0.62 -10.25
C VAL A 178 -36.49 0.10 -9.29
N ILE A 179 -36.95 -0.56 -8.24
CA ILE A 179 -37.94 -0.04 -7.29
C ILE A 179 -37.27 0.93 -6.30
N GLY A 180 -37.87 2.10 -6.09
CA GLY A 180 -37.45 3.11 -5.10
C GLY A 180 -36.97 4.42 -5.75
N SER A 181 -36.37 5.30 -4.94
CA SER A 181 -35.88 6.61 -5.39
C SER A 181 -34.93 6.46 -6.58
N GLU A 182 -35.30 7.12 -7.67
CA GLU A 182 -34.70 6.95 -8.98
C GLU A 182 -33.23 7.38 -9.06
N ASP A 183 -32.91 8.62 -8.66
CA ASP A 183 -31.52 9.11 -8.62
C ASP A 183 -30.60 8.22 -7.76
N TYR A 184 -31.15 7.76 -6.64
CA TYR A 184 -30.45 6.86 -5.72
C TYR A 184 -30.18 5.50 -6.38
N ASN A 185 -31.18 4.92 -7.02
CA ASN A 185 -31.04 3.67 -7.75
C ASN A 185 -30.01 3.76 -8.87
N VAL A 186 -29.98 4.85 -9.64
CA VAL A 186 -28.94 5.08 -10.66
C VAL A 186 -27.54 5.07 -10.04
N GLY A 187 -27.35 5.75 -8.90
CA GLY A 187 -26.09 5.68 -8.15
C GLY A 187 -25.70 4.26 -7.72
N ARG A 188 -26.67 3.45 -7.27
CA ARG A 188 -26.46 2.03 -6.93
C ARG A 188 -26.08 1.20 -8.15
N TRP A 189 -26.75 1.41 -9.28
CA TRP A 189 -26.46 0.71 -10.53
C TRP A 189 -25.01 0.95 -10.97
N MET A 190 -24.56 2.21 -10.94
CA MET A 190 -23.16 2.58 -11.25
C MET A 190 -22.17 1.89 -10.31
N CYS A 191 -22.45 1.90 -9.01
CA CYS A 191 -21.60 1.26 -8.00
C CYS A 191 -21.48 -0.25 -8.22
N LYS A 192 -22.60 -0.92 -8.49
CA LYS A 192 -22.62 -2.37 -8.73
C LYS A 192 -21.92 -2.74 -10.04
N LEU A 193 -22.24 -2.03 -11.14
CA LEU A 193 -21.66 -2.26 -12.45
C LEU A 193 -20.14 -2.06 -12.45
N SER A 194 -19.65 -0.98 -11.85
CA SER A 194 -18.21 -0.69 -11.76
C SER A 194 -17.43 -1.76 -11.02
N ARG A 195 -17.98 -2.29 -9.92
CA ARG A 195 -17.36 -3.38 -9.17
C ARG A 195 -17.29 -4.68 -9.95
N GLU A 196 -18.39 -5.08 -10.59
CA GLU A 196 -18.43 -6.37 -11.30
C GLU A 196 -17.62 -6.35 -12.60
N LYS A 197 -17.69 -5.25 -13.35
CA LYS A 197 -16.98 -5.08 -14.61
C LYS A 197 -15.55 -4.57 -14.43
N LYS A 198 -15.17 -4.19 -13.20
CA LYS A 198 -13.89 -3.54 -12.87
C LYS A 198 -13.66 -2.27 -13.69
N TYR A 199 -14.74 -1.51 -13.94
CA TYR A 199 -14.66 -0.25 -14.66
C TYR A 199 -14.20 0.88 -13.76
N LEU A 200 -13.38 1.76 -14.33
CA LEU A 200 -13.07 3.05 -13.76
C LEU A 200 -14.15 4.05 -14.22
N LEU A 201 -15.16 4.28 -13.38
CA LEU A 201 -16.17 5.30 -13.65
C LEU A 201 -15.64 6.69 -13.30
N HIS A 202 -15.84 7.62 -14.23
CA HIS A 202 -15.57 9.04 -14.03
C HIS A 202 -16.79 9.70 -13.39
N TYR A 203 -16.83 9.77 -12.06
CA TYR A 203 -17.74 10.66 -11.34
C TYR A 203 -17.20 12.09 -11.46
N VAL A 204 -17.97 12.97 -12.09
CA VAL A 204 -17.55 14.34 -12.39
C VAL A 204 -18.62 15.30 -11.89
N GLY A 205 -18.34 16.20 -10.97
CA GLY A 205 -19.44 17.04 -10.50
C GLY A 205 -19.12 17.88 -9.29
N TYR A 206 -20.17 18.54 -8.81
CA TYR A 206 -20.10 19.42 -7.65
C TYR A 206 -20.53 18.64 -6.40
N PRO A 207 -19.84 18.78 -5.24
CA PRO A 207 -20.24 18.10 -4.02
C PRO A 207 -21.39 18.82 -3.30
N HIS A 208 -22.44 18.08 -2.96
CA HIS A 208 -23.50 18.50 -2.05
C HIS A 208 -23.18 18.06 -0.63
N SER A 209 -22.81 19.02 0.22
CA SER A 209 -22.53 18.80 1.64
C SER A 209 -23.77 19.15 2.46
N ARG A 210 -24.44 18.14 3.04
CA ARG A 210 -25.52 18.34 4.03
C ARG A 210 -24.94 19.08 5.25
N GLY A 211 -25.02 20.40 5.22
CA GLY A 211 -24.55 21.30 6.28
C GLY A 211 -23.74 22.52 5.81
N LEU A 212 -23.19 22.52 4.59
CA LEU A 212 -22.27 23.58 4.11
C LEU A 212 -22.76 24.35 2.86
N VAL A 213 -23.89 23.97 2.25
CA VAL A 213 -24.51 24.77 1.16
C VAL A 213 -24.92 26.17 1.63
N ARG A 214 -25.05 26.41 2.94
CA ARG A 214 -25.33 27.75 3.45
C ARG A 214 -24.26 28.80 3.09
N ASN A 215 -23.03 28.39 2.71
CA ASN A 215 -21.87 29.28 2.60
C ASN A 215 -21.02 29.18 1.32
N PHE A 216 -21.43 28.48 0.26
CA PHE A 216 -20.69 28.50 -1.03
C PHE A 216 -21.49 29.21 -2.14
N PRO A 217 -21.39 30.54 -2.24
CA PRO A 217 -22.02 31.33 -3.31
C PRO A 217 -21.42 31.11 -4.71
N GLU A 218 -20.74 29.98 -4.96
CA GLU A 218 -20.02 29.66 -6.20
C GLU A 218 -20.45 28.31 -6.83
N ASN A 219 -21.37 27.54 -6.21
CA ASN A 219 -21.86 26.29 -6.81
C ASN A 219 -22.86 26.59 -7.93
N PRO A 220 -22.66 26.09 -9.17
CA PRO A 220 -23.57 26.37 -10.28
C PRO A 220 -24.86 25.53 -10.28
N PHE A 221 -25.04 24.62 -9.32
CA PHE A 221 -26.28 23.87 -9.10
C PHE A 221 -27.03 24.41 -7.88
N HIS A 222 -28.29 24.82 -8.07
CA HIS A 222 -29.11 25.49 -7.06
C HIS A 222 -30.44 24.76 -6.79
N ASP A 223 -30.88 24.77 -5.53
CA ASP A 223 -32.17 24.23 -5.07
C ASP A 223 -32.99 25.34 -4.39
N LEU A 224 -34.15 25.68 -4.94
CA LEU A 224 -35.00 26.74 -4.40
C LEU A 224 -35.60 26.44 -3.02
N HIS A 225 -35.68 25.17 -2.60
CA HIS A 225 -36.14 24.84 -1.24
C HIS A 225 -35.19 25.36 -0.16
N PHE A 226 -33.90 25.46 -0.48
CA PHE A 226 -32.85 25.92 0.42
C PHE A 226 -32.51 27.40 0.20
N ASP A 227 -32.61 27.88 -1.04
CA ASP A 227 -32.40 29.27 -1.43
C ASP A 227 -33.73 30.05 -1.40
N ARG A 228 -34.19 30.39 -0.19
CA ARG A 228 -35.54 30.91 0.12
C ARG A 228 -35.90 32.30 -0.45
N ASN A 229 -35.21 32.81 -1.47
CA ASN A 229 -35.60 34.05 -2.17
C ASN A 229 -35.00 34.09 -3.58
N ILE A 230 -35.85 34.16 -4.60
CA ILE A 230 -35.45 34.35 -5.99
C ILE A 230 -34.72 35.69 -6.19
N ASP A 231 -35.02 36.70 -5.37
CA ASP A 231 -34.55 38.09 -5.52
C ASP A 231 -33.20 38.47 -4.87
N ALA A 232 -32.51 37.58 -4.14
CA ALA A 232 -31.41 38.00 -3.25
C ALA A 232 -30.02 37.51 -3.69
N TYR A 233 -29.32 38.28 -4.54
CA TYR A 233 -27.83 38.40 -4.59
C TYR A 233 -26.97 37.10 -4.54
N ARG A 234 -27.53 35.92 -4.85
CA ARG A 234 -26.86 34.61 -4.65
C ARG A 234 -26.92 33.66 -5.85
N PHE A 235 -27.73 33.90 -6.85
CA PHE A 235 -27.59 33.17 -8.11
C PHE A 235 -26.29 33.61 -8.75
N VAL A 236 -25.36 32.67 -8.88
CA VAL A 236 -24.08 32.94 -9.54
C VAL A 236 -24.38 33.31 -10.97
N ASP A 237 -23.69 34.33 -11.49
CA ASP A 237 -23.72 34.72 -12.91
C ASP A 237 -23.48 33.53 -13.88
N GLU A 238 -22.99 32.40 -13.37
CA GLU A 238 -22.65 31.17 -14.09
C GLU A 238 -23.48 29.92 -13.71
N ALA A 239 -24.69 30.08 -13.15
CA ALA A 239 -25.55 28.93 -12.82
C ALA A 239 -25.76 27.99 -14.03
N ILE A 240 -25.63 26.68 -13.78
CA ILE A 240 -25.83 25.61 -14.76
C ILE A 240 -27.25 25.04 -14.64
N LEU A 241 -27.70 24.77 -13.41
CA LEU A 241 -28.99 24.13 -13.16
C LEU A 241 -29.66 24.69 -11.90
N ILE A 242 -30.95 25.02 -12.01
CA ILE A 242 -31.80 25.47 -10.90
C ILE A 242 -32.99 24.52 -10.80
N HIS A 243 -33.17 23.87 -9.64
CA HIS A 243 -34.19 22.85 -9.39
C HIS A 243 -35.32 23.34 -8.48
N ARG A 244 -36.46 22.64 -8.50
CA ARG A 244 -37.71 22.93 -7.78
C ARG A 244 -38.40 24.23 -8.17
N LEU A 245 -38.50 24.48 -9.47
CA LEU A 245 -39.36 25.52 -10.01
C LEU A 245 -40.80 24.99 -10.05
N GLU A 246 -41.47 24.98 -8.89
CA GLU A 246 -42.74 24.28 -8.69
C GLU A 246 -43.92 24.91 -9.45
N ASN A 247 -43.78 26.15 -9.94
CA ASN A 247 -44.81 26.85 -10.72
C ASN A 247 -44.22 27.63 -11.91
N LEU A 248 -45.11 28.02 -12.83
CA LEU A 248 -44.73 28.74 -14.06
C LEU A 248 -44.20 30.15 -13.80
N ASP A 249 -44.62 30.82 -12.72
CA ASP A 249 -44.18 32.18 -12.44
C ASP A 249 -42.73 32.19 -11.93
N ASP A 250 -42.33 31.20 -11.13
CA ASP A 250 -40.93 30.99 -10.73
C ASP A 250 -40.06 30.66 -11.95
N MET A 251 -40.53 29.76 -12.83
CA MET A 251 -39.84 29.46 -14.08
C MET A 251 -39.69 30.70 -14.97
N ARG A 252 -40.74 31.51 -15.12
CA ARG A 252 -40.70 32.78 -15.88
C ARG A 252 -39.72 33.74 -15.28
N THR A 253 -39.72 33.90 -13.97
CA THR A 253 -38.81 34.80 -13.27
C THR A 253 -37.35 34.42 -13.51
N ILE A 254 -37.00 33.14 -13.35
CA ILE A 254 -35.64 32.64 -13.64
C ILE A 254 -35.29 32.81 -15.12
N VAL A 255 -36.21 32.47 -16.02
CA VAL A 255 -35.98 32.61 -17.46
C VAL A 255 -35.78 34.07 -17.85
N ASP A 256 -36.57 35.00 -17.32
CA ASP A 256 -36.44 36.45 -17.55
C ASP A 256 -35.10 37.01 -17.02
N MET A 257 -34.53 36.41 -15.96
CA MET A 257 -33.17 36.74 -15.50
C MET A 257 -32.10 36.37 -16.54
N TYR A 258 -32.31 35.30 -17.31
CA TYR A 258 -31.36 34.78 -18.30
C TYR A 258 -31.72 35.08 -19.76
N LEU A 259 -32.90 35.63 -20.05
CA LEU A 259 -33.34 36.03 -21.40
C LEU A 259 -32.88 37.46 -21.74
N TYR A 260 -32.25 37.59 -22.91
CA TYR A 260 -31.63 38.82 -23.40
C TYR A 260 -32.43 39.45 -24.56
N ASN A 261 -32.62 40.77 -24.52
CA ASN A 261 -32.86 41.56 -25.75
C ASN A 261 -31.58 41.55 -26.61
N ASP A 262 -31.75 41.42 -27.94
CA ASP A 262 -30.67 41.42 -28.95
C ASP A 262 -29.62 40.29 -28.86
N GLY A 263 -29.97 39.16 -28.26
CA GLY A 263 -29.22 37.91 -28.44
C GLY A 263 -27.87 37.83 -27.73
N LEU A 264 -27.60 38.69 -26.74
CA LEU A 264 -26.40 38.61 -25.90
C LEU A 264 -26.69 38.86 -24.40
N PRO A 265 -26.21 38.00 -23.48
CA PRO A 265 -25.28 38.46 -22.47
C PRO A 265 -25.40 39.80 -21.72
N LYS A 266 -26.48 40.24 -21.04
CA LYS A 266 -26.45 41.40 -20.11
C LYS A 266 -25.51 41.19 -18.91
N ILE A 267 -25.15 39.94 -18.58
CA ILE A 267 -23.99 39.63 -17.75
C ILE A 267 -22.76 39.76 -18.66
N LYS A 268 -21.79 40.60 -18.25
CA LYS A 268 -20.51 40.79 -18.94
C LYS A 268 -19.99 39.42 -19.42
N ILE A 269 -20.02 39.18 -20.72
CA ILE A 269 -19.17 38.16 -21.33
C ILE A 269 -17.74 38.61 -21.05
N ILE A 270 -17.16 38.15 -19.96
CA ILE A 270 -15.72 38.29 -19.75
C ILE A 270 -15.10 37.27 -20.70
N ARG A 271 -14.80 37.74 -21.92
CA ARG A 271 -13.79 37.10 -22.76
C ARG A 271 -12.53 37.01 -21.89
N ASN A 272 -12.22 35.80 -21.41
CA ASN A 272 -11.12 35.41 -20.51
C ASN A 272 -11.45 35.16 -19.02
N SER A 273 -12.72 35.01 -18.61
CA SER A 273 -13.03 34.45 -17.28
C SER A 273 -13.15 32.93 -17.35
N THR A 274 -12.11 32.21 -16.92
CA THR A 274 -12.39 31.10 -16.00
C THR A 274 -12.96 31.78 -14.76
N ALA A 275 -14.24 31.55 -14.42
CA ALA A 275 -14.86 32.09 -13.22
C ALA A 275 -13.83 32.10 -12.08
N PRO A 276 -13.56 33.22 -11.40
CA PRO A 276 -12.78 33.18 -10.17
C PRO A 276 -13.64 32.39 -9.16
N GLY A 277 -13.31 31.11 -9.01
CA GLY A 277 -14.14 30.04 -8.43
C GLY A 277 -13.90 28.69 -9.15
N LEU A 278 -13.53 28.74 -10.43
CA LEU A 278 -12.72 27.72 -11.09
C LEU A 278 -11.30 27.77 -10.49
N LEU A 279 -11.13 27.16 -9.32
CA LEU A 279 -9.92 26.37 -9.09
C LEU A 279 -9.71 25.59 -10.38
N THR A 280 -8.58 25.88 -11.03
CA THR A 280 -8.25 25.46 -12.40
C THR A 280 -8.81 24.07 -12.71
N LYS A 281 -9.22 23.80 -13.96
CA LYS A 281 -9.59 22.48 -14.55
C LYS A 281 -8.73 21.26 -14.12
N LYS A 282 -7.66 21.48 -13.36
CA LYS A 282 -6.85 20.55 -12.58
C LYS A 282 -7.52 19.95 -11.34
N GLU A 283 -8.60 20.53 -10.82
CA GLU A 283 -9.29 20.07 -9.57
C GLU A 283 -10.78 19.77 -9.77
N ILE A 284 -11.22 19.44 -10.99
CA ILE A 284 -12.48 18.70 -11.14
C ILE A 284 -12.28 17.39 -10.37
N PHE A 285 -12.97 17.26 -9.23
CA PHE A 285 -12.90 16.15 -8.29
C PHE A 285 -13.17 14.83 -9.02
N GLN A 286 -12.13 14.21 -9.57
CA GLN A 286 -12.13 12.83 -10.07
C GLN A 286 -12.11 11.90 -8.86
N GLY A 287 -13.19 11.90 -8.08
CA GLY A 287 -13.34 11.02 -6.93
C GLY A 287 -13.79 9.64 -7.39
N CYS A 288 -12.90 8.65 -7.38
CA CYS A 288 -13.30 7.25 -7.25
C CYS A 288 -13.61 6.97 -5.78
N TRP A 289 -14.86 6.61 -5.47
CA TRP A 289 -15.25 6.20 -4.13
C TRP A 289 -15.48 4.69 -4.11
N ILE A 290 -14.57 3.95 -3.49
CA ILE A 290 -14.80 2.55 -3.08
C ILE A 290 -14.30 2.44 -1.64
N MET A 291 -15.17 2.07 -0.70
CA MET A 291 -14.77 1.79 0.70
C MET A 291 -14.78 0.29 0.97
N ASP A 292 -13.71 -0.20 1.59
CA ASP A 292 -13.57 -1.52 2.20
C ASP A 292 -14.40 -1.63 3.49
N GLN A 293 -14.88 -2.84 3.82
CA GLN A 293 -15.83 -3.15 4.88
C GLN A 293 -15.25 -3.14 6.32
N LYS A 294 -14.10 -2.53 6.59
CA LYS A 294 -13.45 -2.65 7.91
C LYS A 294 -13.39 -1.33 8.71
N ASN A 295 -14.28 -1.23 9.70
CA ASN A 295 -14.22 -0.43 10.93
C ASN A 295 -13.17 0.70 11.00
N GLN A 296 -13.47 1.86 10.41
CA GLN A 296 -12.84 3.13 10.79
C GLN A 296 -13.92 4.14 11.18
N THR A 297 -13.70 4.83 12.30
CA THR A 297 -14.63 5.81 12.86
C THR A 297 -14.51 7.15 12.15
N TRP A 298 -15.63 7.87 12.07
CA TRP A 298 -15.81 9.15 11.36
C TRP A 298 -14.81 10.27 11.72
N ASP A 299 -14.19 10.21 12.91
CA ASP A 299 -13.21 11.23 13.33
C ASP A 299 -11.88 11.14 12.58
N GLN A 300 -11.51 9.98 12.02
CA GLN A 300 -10.28 9.81 11.22
C GLN A 300 -10.43 10.36 9.79
N ALA A 301 -11.65 10.45 9.26
CA ALA A 301 -11.94 10.92 7.91
C ALA A 301 -11.92 12.46 7.77
N ARG A 302 -12.02 13.21 8.88
CA ARG A 302 -11.99 14.69 8.88
C ARG A 302 -10.66 15.29 8.40
N HIS A 303 -9.58 14.51 8.37
CA HIS A 303 -8.25 14.98 7.96
C HIS A 303 -7.96 14.79 6.46
N TRP A 304 -8.84 14.12 5.72
CA TRP A 304 -8.66 13.83 4.30
C TRP A 304 -9.32 14.96 3.52
N THR A 305 -8.58 16.06 3.36
CA THR A 305 -9.12 17.33 2.85
C THR A 305 -9.18 17.41 1.32
N SER A 306 -8.77 16.35 0.60
CA SER A 306 -8.89 16.28 -0.86
C SER A 306 -9.33 14.90 -1.37
N SER A 307 -10.06 14.86 -2.49
CA SER A 307 -10.38 13.63 -3.23
C SER A 307 -9.13 12.88 -3.71
N LEU A 308 -8.01 13.59 -3.86
CA LEU A 308 -6.72 13.04 -4.22
C LEU A 308 -6.15 12.14 -3.11
N ASP A 309 -6.36 12.49 -1.84
CA ASP A 309 -5.90 11.70 -0.69
C ASP A 309 -6.68 10.38 -0.58
N ILE A 310 -7.98 10.42 -0.87
CA ILE A 310 -8.85 9.23 -0.90
C ILE A 310 -8.45 8.29 -2.04
N TYR A 311 -8.20 8.83 -3.24
CA TYR A 311 -7.73 8.05 -4.39
C TYR A 311 -6.35 7.44 -4.15
N LYS A 312 -5.42 8.21 -3.58
CA LYS A 312 -4.07 7.77 -3.25
C LYS A 312 -4.09 6.61 -2.26
N ASN A 313 -4.89 6.72 -1.19
CA ASN A 313 -5.01 5.67 -0.18
C ASN A 313 -5.74 4.43 -0.72
N TRP A 314 -6.76 4.59 -1.57
CA TRP A 314 -7.36 3.46 -2.29
C TRP A 314 -6.38 2.79 -3.27
N PHE A 315 -5.61 3.57 -4.04
CA PHE A 315 -4.58 3.04 -4.94
C PHE A 315 -3.54 2.22 -4.16
N TYR A 316 -3.19 2.69 -2.96
CA TYR A 316 -2.32 1.91 -2.10
C TYR A 316 -3.02 0.65 -1.58
N GLU A 317 -4.21 0.76 -0.99
CA GLU A 317 -4.93 -0.36 -0.38
C GLU A 317 -5.39 -1.44 -1.38
N ALA A 318 -5.96 -1.06 -2.53
CA ALA A 318 -6.48 -1.96 -3.55
C ALA A 318 -5.37 -2.82 -4.20
N TRP A 319 -4.14 -2.33 -4.15
CA TRP A 319 -2.96 -3.02 -4.66
C TRP A 319 -2.04 -3.52 -3.54
N GLY A 320 -2.52 -3.51 -2.29
CA GLY A 320 -1.82 -4.10 -1.14
C GLY A 320 -0.65 -3.28 -0.58
N PHE A 321 -0.46 -2.05 -1.04
CA PHE A 321 0.48 -1.11 -0.45
C PHE A 321 -0.14 -0.50 0.81
N LYS A 322 0.51 -0.63 1.97
CA LYS A 322 0.10 0.07 3.18
C LYS A 322 1.19 1.06 3.57
N GLU A 323 0.85 2.35 3.60
CA GLU A 323 1.73 3.40 4.10
C GLU A 323 1.79 3.27 5.64
N GLY A 324 2.61 2.33 6.13
CA GLY A 324 2.75 2.02 7.55
C GLY A 324 3.00 0.54 7.90
N GLN A 325 2.81 -0.40 6.95
CA GLN A 325 3.22 -1.81 7.12
C GLN A 325 4.48 -2.13 6.31
N TRP A 326 5.46 -1.23 6.29
CA TRP A 326 6.85 -1.60 5.99
C TRP A 326 7.44 -2.36 7.20
N HIS A 327 6.80 -3.45 7.60
CA HIS A 327 7.32 -4.33 8.64
C HIS A 327 8.40 -5.22 8.01
N GLY A 328 9.65 -4.82 8.22
CA GLY A 328 10.86 -5.57 7.88
C GLY A 328 11.22 -5.52 6.40
N TYR A 329 12.38 -4.90 6.10
CA TYR A 329 13.28 -5.03 4.93
C TYR A 329 12.74 -5.08 3.47
N TYR A 330 11.47 -5.34 3.22
CA TYR A 330 10.94 -5.59 1.89
C TYR A 330 10.16 -4.37 1.40
N GLY A 331 10.75 -3.67 0.42
CA GLY A 331 10.04 -2.75 -0.47
C GLY A 331 8.88 -3.45 -1.21
N PRO A 332 8.24 -2.79 -2.20
CA PRO A 332 7.23 -3.42 -3.05
C PRO A 332 7.74 -4.77 -3.59
N LYS A 333 6.89 -5.81 -3.61
CA LYS A 333 7.25 -7.11 -4.19
C LYS A 333 7.55 -6.95 -5.69
N LYS A 334 8.22 -7.94 -6.29
CA LYS A 334 8.61 -7.89 -7.72
C LYS A 334 7.41 -7.69 -8.66
N ASP A 335 6.27 -8.28 -8.33
CA ASP A 335 5.03 -8.11 -9.11
C ASP A 335 4.38 -6.73 -8.89
N ASP A 336 4.51 -6.17 -7.69
CA ASP A 336 4.05 -4.82 -7.37
C ASP A 336 4.85 -3.76 -8.15
N LEU A 337 6.17 -3.95 -8.31
CA LEU A 337 7.01 -3.05 -9.09
C LEU A 337 6.62 -3.00 -10.57
N LYS A 338 6.34 -4.16 -11.20
CA LYS A 338 5.87 -4.23 -12.59
C LYS A 338 4.51 -3.57 -12.76
N THR A 339 3.64 -3.75 -11.78
CA THR A 339 2.32 -3.13 -11.75
C THR A 339 2.46 -1.61 -11.66
N LEU A 340 3.25 -1.08 -10.73
CA LEU A 340 3.55 0.35 -10.60
C LEU A 340 4.19 0.93 -11.87
N GLN A 341 5.09 0.19 -12.53
CA GLN A 341 5.66 0.61 -13.81
C GLN A 341 4.60 0.72 -14.91
N SER A 342 3.64 -0.21 -14.93
CA SER A 342 2.50 -0.16 -15.84
C SER A 342 1.58 1.02 -15.53
N CYS A 343 1.36 1.30 -14.24
CA CYS A 343 0.58 2.44 -13.75
C CYS A 343 1.13 3.79 -14.24
N VAL A 344 2.46 3.95 -14.28
CA VAL A 344 3.11 5.17 -14.81
C VAL A 344 2.69 5.47 -16.25
N LEU A 345 2.34 4.45 -17.05
CA LEU A 345 1.99 4.58 -18.46
C LEU A 345 0.49 4.80 -18.70
N VAL A 346 -0.36 4.68 -17.68
CA VAL A 346 -1.82 4.75 -17.83
C VAL A 346 -2.27 6.19 -18.11
N ASN A 347 -1.98 7.11 -17.19
CA ASN A 347 -2.24 8.54 -17.36
C ASN A 347 -1.43 9.36 -16.34
N ARG A 348 -1.55 10.70 -16.41
CA ARG A 348 -0.81 11.63 -15.55
C ARG A 348 -1.03 11.40 -14.06
N LEU A 349 -2.26 11.14 -13.62
CA LEU A 349 -2.57 10.93 -12.20
C LEU A 349 -1.93 9.65 -11.66
N TRP A 350 -2.00 8.57 -12.43
CA TRP A 350 -1.36 7.31 -12.04
C TRP A 350 0.17 7.43 -12.03
N CYS A 351 0.73 8.18 -12.98
CA CYS A 351 2.14 8.54 -12.99
C CYS A 351 2.55 9.33 -11.74
N GLU A 352 1.82 10.40 -11.40
CA GLU A 352 2.08 11.25 -10.23
C GLU A 352 2.01 10.49 -8.90
N ASN A 353 1.20 9.43 -8.80
CA ASN A 353 1.10 8.59 -7.60
C ASN A 353 2.09 7.41 -7.58
N SER A 354 2.42 6.84 -8.74
CA SER A 354 3.30 5.67 -8.82
C SER A 354 4.78 6.02 -8.76
N VAL A 355 5.18 7.16 -9.35
CA VAL A 355 6.60 7.58 -9.39
C VAL A 355 7.20 7.76 -7.99
N PRO A 356 6.57 8.43 -7.02
CA PRO A 356 7.12 8.55 -5.66
C PRO A 356 7.41 7.21 -4.98
N VAL A 357 6.59 6.19 -5.26
CA VAL A 357 6.70 4.84 -4.69
C VAL A 357 7.85 4.09 -5.34
N LEU A 358 7.91 4.15 -6.68
CA LEU A 358 8.98 3.54 -7.47
C LEU A 358 10.35 4.13 -7.11
N TRP A 359 10.40 5.44 -6.83
CA TRP A 359 11.62 6.14 -6.45
C TRP A 359 11.93 6.13 -4.94
N ALA A 360 11.08 5.51 -4.11
CA ALA A 360 11.34 5.38 -2.68
C ALA A 360 12.53 4.47 -2.36
N GLN A 361 12.71 3.39 -3.12
CA GLN A 361 13.84 2.45 -3.00
C GLN A 361 14.36 2.05 -4.39
N PRO A 362 15.05 2.98 -5.09
CA PRO A 362 15.43 2.79 -6.48
C PRO A 362 16.65 1.87 -6.66
N PHE A 363 17.46 1.65 -5.61
CA PHE A 363 18.72 0.89 -5.70
C PHE A 363 18.57 -0.52 -5.13
N LYS A 364 18.23 -1.48 -6.00
CA LYS A 364 18.19 -2.93 -5.76
C LYS A 364 19.12 -3.68 -6.72
N GLU A 365 19.47 -4.94 -6.45
CA GLU A 365 20.43 -5.73 -7.27
C GLU A 365 20.10 -5.76 -8.78
N GLU A 366 18.81 -5.90 -9.13
CA GLU A 366 18.30 -5.95 -10.52
C GLU A 366 18.09 -4.56 -11.15
N THR A 367 18.48 -3.47 -10.48
CA THR A 367 18.19 -2.10 -10.95
C THR A 367 18.97 -1.75 -12.21
N PRO A 368 18.30 -1.26 -13.27
CA PRO A 368 18.98 -0.73 -14.45
C PRO A 368 19.88 0.45 -14.11
N SER A 369 21.13 0.44 -14.58
CA SER A 369 22.08 1.53 -14.33
C SER A 369 21.66 2.88 -14.91
N SER A 370 20.71 2.89 -15.86
CA SER A 370 20.12 4.12 -16.41
C SER A 370 19.42 5.00 -15.37
N ILE A 371 19.10 4.48 -14.19
CA ILE A 371 18.53 5.29 -13.12
C ILE A 371 19.48 6.42 -12.68
N ILE A 372 20.79 6.21 -12.83
CA ILE A 372 21.79 7.24 -12.56
C ILE A 372 21.62 8.43 -13.52
N ASP A 373 21.19 8.21 -14.77
CA ASP A 373 20.94 9.30 -15.72
C ASP A 373 19.86 10.28 -15.21
N VAL A 374 18.87 9.77 -14.48
CA VAL A 374 17.81 10.59 -13.85
C VAL A 374 18.41 11.48 -12.76
N TYR A 375 19.23 10.91 -11.88
CA TYR A 375 19.90 11.69 -10.83
C TYR A 375 20.97 12.65 -11.38
N MET A 376 21.63 12.31 -12.49
CA MET A 376 22.53 13.23 -13.20
C MET A 376 21.79 14.46 -13.72
N SER A 377 20.52 14.33 -14.09
CA SER A 377 19.66 15.48 -14.45
C SER A 377 19.22 16.32 -13.26
N CYS A 378 19.44 15.83 -12.03
CA CYS A 378 19.14 16.52 -10.78
C CYS A 378 20.31 17.37 -10.26
N LEU A 379 21.50 17.25 -10.85
CA LEU A 379 22.69 17.98 -10.42
C LEU A 379 22.63 19.46 -10.76
N THR A 380 23.25 20.27 -9.89
CA THR A 380 23.50 21.70 -10.16
C THR A 380 24.55 21.87 -11.26
N GLU A 381 24.59 23.06 -11.86
CA GLU A 381 25.61 23.37 -12.88
C GLU A 381 27.04 23.24 -12.32
N ALA A 382 27.28 23.61 -11.06
CA ALA A 382 28.59 23.47 -10.44
C ALA A 382 29.02 22.00 -10.28
N GLU A 383 28.11 21.13 -9.83
CA GLU A 383 28.36 19.69 -9.71
C GLU A 383 28.56 19.03 -11.07
N ARG A 384 27.81 19.49 -12.07
CA ARG A 384 27.96 19.02 -13.46
C ARG A 384 29.33 19.40 -14.03
N THR A 385 29.76 20.65 -13.86
CA THR A 385 31.10 21.10 -14.28
C THR A 385 32.18 20.29 -13.56
N TYR A 386 32.04 20.05 -12.26
CA TYR A 386 32.97 19.20 -11.50
C TYR A 386 33.10 17.80 -12.09
N LEU A 387 32.01 17.17 -12.54
CA LEU A 387 32.07 15.86 -13.20
C LEU A 387 32.77 15.93 -14.56
N ILE A 388 32.49 16.96 -15.37
CA ILE A 388 33.12 17.17 -16.69
C ILE A 388 34.63 17.40 -16.54
N ASP A 389 35.04 18.20 -15.56
CA ASP A 389 36.46 18.46 -15.25
C ASP A 389 37.21 17.19 -14.80
N ASN A 390 36.49 16.20 -14.28
CA ASN A 390 37.00 14.87 -13.94
C ASN A 390 36.83 13.85 -15.09
N GLU A 391 36.65 14.32 -16.34
CA GLU A 391 36.53 13.50 -17.55
C GLU A 391 35.33 12.53 -17.55
N ILE A 392 34.26 12.84 -16.80
CA ILE A 392 33.03 12.03 -16.75
C ILE A 392 32.02 12.54 -17.77
N ASN A 393 31.55 11.65 -18.64
CA ASN A 393 30.54 11.97 -19.65
C ASN A 393 29.15 12.14 -19.00
N VAL A 394 28.70 13.39 -18.85
CA VAL A 394 27.37 13.70 -18.31
C VAL A 394 26.36 13.90 -19.45
N PRO A 395 25.20 13.20 -19.48
CA PRO A 395 24.21 13.33 -20.55
C PRO A 395 23.80 14.79 -20.83
N ASN A 396 23.87 15.24 -22.09
CA ASN A 396 23.66 16.64 -22.52
C ASN A 396 22.22 17.18 -22.38
N ARG A 397 21.25 16.38 -21.94
CA ARG A 397 19.84 16.78 -21.89
C ARG A 397 19.48 17.32 -20.52
N ARG A 398 19.36 18.65 -20.39
CA ARG A 398 18.46 19.25 -19.38
C ARG A 398 17.02 18.84 -19.74
N ARG A 399 16.58 17.67 -19.28
CA ARG A 399 15.14 17.39 -19.22
C ARG A 399 14.61 18.25 -18.09
N ASN A 400 13.57 19.04 -18.33
CA ASN A 400 12.82 19.67 -17.24
C ASN A 400 12.39 18.55 -16.29
N GLN A 401 12.81 18.63 -15.03
CA GLN A 401 12.48 17.63 -14.03
C GLN A 401 10.96 17.62 -13.87
N ILE A 402 10.35 16.49 -14.22
CA ILE A 402 8.90 16.31 -14.06
C ILE A 402 8.56 16.08 -12.59
N PHE A 403 9.50 15.49 -11.84
CA PHE A 403 9.33 15.05 -10.46
C PHE A 403 10.57 15.36 -9.61
N ASP A 404 10.37 15.52 -8.31
CA ASP A 404 11.45 15.62 -7.32
C ASP A 404 11.96 14.22 -6.93
N TYR A 405 12.70 13.59 -7.86
CA TYR A 405 13.24 12.25 -7.67
C TYR A 405 14.19 12.13 -6.47
N VAL A 406 14.83 13.24 -6.07
CA VAL A 406 15.71 13.28 -4.90
C VAL A 406 14.88 13.28 -3.62
N GLY A 407 13.82 14.10 -3.56
CA GLY A 407 12.90 14.14 -2.43
C GLY A 407 12.09 12.85 -2.23
N PHE A 408 11.92 12.04 -3.28
CA PHE A 408 11.24 10.74 -3.21
C PHE A 408 12.10 9.64 -2.62
N LEU A 409 13.43 9.79 -2.58
CA LEU A 409 14.36 8.77 -2.08
C LEU A 409 14.18 8.56 -0.56
N LYS A 410 13.70 7.39 -0.15
CA LYS A 410 13.47 7.02 1.26
C LYS A 410 14.45 5.98 1.79
N HIS A 411 14.93 5.07 0.94
CA HIS A 411 15.79 3.94 1.33
C HIS A 411 17.07 3.92 0.50
N VAL A 412 18.23 3.93 1.18
CA VAL A 412 19.55 3.94 0.53
C VAL A 412 20.44 2.88 1.17
N SER A 413 20.92 1.93 0.36
CA SER A 413 22.09 1.10 0.68
C SER A 413 23.29 1.66 -0.07
N MET A 414 24.36 1.94 0.66
CA MET A 414 25.58 2.54 0.13
C MET A 414 26.32 1.57 -0.80
N GLY A 415 26.34 0.28 -0.46
CA GLY A 415 26.87 -0.79 -1.30
C GLY A 415 26.07 -0.93 -2.60
N SER A 416 24.75 -1.03 -2.51
CA SER A 416 23.86 -1.14 -3.68
C SER A 416 23.99 0.08 -4.60
N LEU A 417 24.01 1.29 -4.04
CA LEU A 417 24.23 2.53 -4.80
C LEU A 417 25.57 2.47 -5.55
N TYR A 418 26.66 2.09 -4.88
CA TYR A 418 27.97 1.98 -5.51
C TYR A 418 27.98 0.93 -6.63
N THR A 419 27.36 -0.23 -6.44
CA THR A 419 27.22 -1.26 -7.49
C THR A 419 26.49 -0.73 -8.72
N VAL A 420 25.41 0.04 -8.55
CA VAL A 420 24.67 0.64 -9.67
C VAL A 420 25.52 1.73 -10.35
N VAL A 421 26.25 2.54 -9.59
CA VAL A 421 27.19 3.55 -10.12
C VAL A 421 28.30 2.90 -10.93
N LEU A 422 28.92 1.81 -10.44
CA LEU A 422 29.93 1.05 -11.17
C LEU A 422 29.42 0.59 -12.53
N LYS A 423 28.25 -0.08 -12.54
CA LYS A 423 27.58 -0.52 -13.78
C LYS A 423 27.29 0.64 -14.72
N TRP A 424 26.91 1.81 -14.20
CA TRP A 424 26.67 3.01 -15.00
C TRP A 424 27.97 3.54 -15.61
N THR A 425 29.03 3.67 -14.80
CA THR A 425 30.31 4.18 -15.27
C THR A 425 30.93 3.30 -16.35
N ASP A 426 30.86 1.97 -16.21
CA ASP A 426 31.35 1.03 -17.21
C ASP A 426 30.60 1.18 -18.54
N ARG A 427 29.27 1.30 -18.47
CA ARG A 427 28.43 1.53 -19.66
C ARG A 427 28.78 2.82 -20.38
N THR A 428 29.12 3.88 -19.65
CA THR A 428 29.41 5.21 -20.24
C THR A 428 30.85 5.35 -20.75
N ARG A 429 31.73 4.37 -20.50
CA ARG A 429 33.19 4.48 -20.71
C ARG A 429 33.71 4.15 -22.11
N THR A 430 32.90 3.91 -23.15
CA THR A 430 33.45 3.62 -24.50
C THR A 430 32.74 4.29 -25.69
N THR A 431 33.36 5.36 -26.19
CA THR A 431 33.76 5.57 -27.61
C THR A 431 34.83 6.68 -27.67
N SER A 432 36.00 6.43 -27.09
CA SER A 432 37.21 7.22 -27.38
C SER A 432 38.24 6.22 -27.89
N THR A 433 38.70 6.45 -29.12
CA THR A 433 39.60 5.63 -29.90
C THR A 433 40.78 5.06 -29.11
N VAL A 434 41.11 3.81 -29.46
CA VAL A 434 42.36 3.13 -29.15
C VAL A 434 43.54 4.05 -29.43
N THR A 435 44.10 4.64 -28.38
CA THR A 435 45.53 4.94 -28.30
C THR A 435 45.98 4.68 -26.88
N GLN A 436 46.70 3.56 -26.73
CA GLN A 436 47.41 3.21 -25.52
C GLN A 436 48.44 4.27 -25.13
N LYS A 437 48.75 4.27 -23.83
CA LYS A 437 49.89 4.87 -23.12
C LYS A 437 49.74 6.35 -22.76
N ARG A 438 49.37 6.59 -21.50
CA ARG A 438 50.26 7.26 -20.54
C ARG A 438 49.92 6.88 -19.09
N ARG A 439 50.99 6.64 -18.33
CA ARG A 439 51.04 6.21 -16.93
C ARG A 439 50.59 7.35 -16.00
N TYR A 440 49.95 6.93 -14.90
CA TYR A 440 49.83 7.53 -13.56
C TYR A 440 50.20 9.01 -13.41
N HIS A 441 49.24 9.84 -13.00
CA HIS A 441 49.26 10.66 -11.78
C HIS A 441 47.93 11.45 -11.66
N LEU A 442 47.28 11.34 -10.47
CA LEU A 442 45.97 11.88 -10.01
C LEU A 442 44.71 11.04 -10.36
N SER A 443 43.82 10.64 -9.43
CA SER A 443 43.89 10.26 -7.99
C SER A 443 42.59 9.61 -7.48
N THR A 444 41.57 9.39 -8.32
CA THR A 444 40.25 8.88 -7.87
C THR A 444 39.58 8.06 -8.98
N GLU A 445 39.05 6.86 -8.68
CA GLU A 445 38.29 6.05 -9.65
C GLU A 445 37.05 6.84 -10.13
N PRO A 446 36.72 6.91 -11.44
CA PRO A 446 35.57 7.73 -11.89
C PRO A 446 34.22 7.32 -11.30
N SER A 447 34.04 6.03 -10.98
CA SER A 447 32.91 5.55 -10.18
C SER A 447 32.84 6.20 -8.81
N LEU A 448 33.97 6.38 -8.13
CA LEU A 448 34.05 7.03 -6.83
C LEU A 448 33.68 8.51 -6.92
N VAL A 449 34.09 9.21 -7.99
CA VAL A 449 33.73 10.63 -8.20
C VAL A 449 32.22 10.79 -8.42
N VAL A 450 31.62 9.94 -9.26
CA VAL A 450 30.16 9.89 -9.47
C VAL A 450 29.44 9.59 -8.15
N TYR A 451 29.89 8.56 -7.45
CA TYR A 451 29.32 8.12 -6.19
C TYR A 451 29.34 9.24 -5.14
N GLN A 452 30.48 9.91 -4.94
CA GLN A 452 30.61 11.05 -4.04
C GLN A 452 29.67 12.21 -4.40
N THR A 453 29.50 12.46 -5.70
CA THR A 453 28.58 13.51 -6.20
C THR A 453 27.13 13.17 -5.89
N LEU A 454 26.71 11.92 -6.10
CA LEU A 454 25.36 11.46 -5.73
C LEU A 454 25.13 11.45 -4.22
N CYS A 455 26.14 11.09 -3.42
CA CYS A 455 26.06 11.20 -1.97
C CYS A 455 25.79 12.64 -1.53
N ARG A 456 26.45 13.65 -2.12
CA ARG A 456 26.16 15.06 -1.82
C ARG A 456 24.74 15.46 -2.18
N LEU A 457 24.22 14.95 -3.30
CA LEU A 457 22.84 15.17 -3.73
C LEU A 457 21.85 14.56 -2.71
N PHE A 458 22.08 13.31 -2.30
CA PHE A 458 21.19 12.53 -1.44
C PHE A 458 21.26 12.91 0.04
N PHE A 459 22.41 13.36 0.53
CA PHE A 459 22.64 13.80 1.91
C PHE A 459 22.67 15.33 1.99
N SER A 460 21.54 15.93 1.62
CA SER A 460 21.31 17.38 1.66
C SER A 460 20.04 17.71 2.44
N ARG A 461 19.78 18.99 2.71
CA ARG A 461 18.56 19.45 3.43
C ARG A 461 17.24 19.03 2.78
N ARG A 462 17.26 18.67 1.49
CA ARG A 462 16.07 18.21 0.74
C ARG A 462 15.79 16.72 0.92
N SER A 463 16.71 15.98 1.53
CA SER A 463 16.62 14.54 1.69
C SER A 463 15.43 14.12 2.55
N ASN A 464 14.81 13.02 2.15
CA ASN A 464 13.74 12.37 2.88
C ASN A 464 14.09 10.91 3.22
N ILE A 465 15.38 10.61 3.35
CA ILE A 465 15.87 9.28 3.69
C ILE A 465 15.38 8.90 5.08
N GLN A 466 14.68 7.77 5.15
CA GLN A 466 14.15 7.16 6.36
C GLN A 466 14.90 5.88 6.72
N SER A 467 15.60 5.26 5.77
CA SER A 467 16.36 4.04 5.95
C SER A 467 17.72 4.14 5.29
N LEU A 468 18.78 3.93 6.07
CA LEU A 468 20.17 4.01 5.62
C LEU A 468 20.91 2.72 6.01
N SER A 469 21.46 2.06 5.00
CA SER A 469 22.35 0.91 5.16
C SER A 469 23.77 1.28 4.73
N LEU A 470 24.70 1.14 5.65
CA LEU A 470 26.13 1.33 5.45
C LEU A 470 26.80 -0.04 5.28
N ASP A 471 26.73 -0.58 4.07
CA ASP A 471 27.28 -1.87 3.66
C ASP A 471 28.56 -1.69 2.83
N TRP A 472 29.72 -1.74 3.50
CA TRP A 472 31.00 -1.35 2.92
C TRP A 472 31.70 -2.45 2.11
N GLY A 473 30.95 -3.28 1.37
CA GLY A 473 31.48 -4.46 0.66
C GLY A 473 32.66 -4.21 -0.29
N HIS A 474 32.93 -2.94 -0.66
CA HIS A 474 34.11 -2.55 -1.44
C HIS A 474 34.96 -1.51 -0.69
N LYS A 475 36.28 -1.77 -0.58
CA LYS A 475 37.30 -0.94 0.12
C LYS A 475 37.46 0.50 -0.42
N GLN A 476 36.68 0.97 -1.37
CA GLN A 476 36.70 2.38 -1.80
C GLN A 476 35.48 3.16 -1.30
N ILE A 477 34.41 2.46 -0.90
CA ILE A 477 33.14 3.08 -0.48
C ILE A 477 33.35 3.87 0.82
N TRP A 478 34.17 3.35 1.75
CA TRP A 478 34.51 4.04 3.01
C TRP A 478 35.15 5.40 2.80
N LYS A 479 35.81 5.68 1.66
CA LYS A 479 36.39 7.00 1.39
C LYS A 479 35.34 8.09 1.15
N ALA A 480 34.08 7.72 0.91
CA ALA A 480 32.96 8.65 0.81
C ALA A 480 32.26 8.91 2.16
N TYR A 481 32.61 8.14 3.21
CA TYR A 481 32.02 8.26 4.55
C TYR A 481 32.07 9.67 5.16
N PRO A 482 33.17 10.46 5.02
CA PRO A 482 33.17 11.84 5.51
C PRO A 482 32.04 12.70 4.91
N LEU A 483 31.56 12.39 3.70
CA LEU A 483 30.48 13.15 3.06
C LEU A 483 29.12 12.98 3.76
N LEU A 484 28.92 11.88 4.50
CA LEU A 484 27.77 11.67 5.37
C LEU A 484 27.86 12.53 6.64
N LEU A 485 29.06 12.79 7.16
CA LEU A 485 29.24 13.38 8.48
C LEU A 485 29.53 14.89 8.46
N TYR A 486 30.05 15.42 7.35
CA TYR A 486 30.45 16.82 7.21
C TYR A 486 29.57 17.61 6.23
N SER A 487 28.44 17.06 5.79
CA SER A 487 27.52 17.76 4.89
C SER A 487 26.64 18.77 5.64
N ALA A 488 26.37 19.91 5.00
CA ALA A 488 25.47 20.92 5.54
C ALA A 488 24.03 20.36 5.63
N GLY A 489 23.43 20.43 6.81
CA GLY A 489 22.07 19.93 7.05
C GLY A 489 22.00 18.50 7.60
N ILE A 490 23.09 17.96 8.14
CA ILE A 490 23.13 16.65 8.83
C ILE A 490 22.03 16.47 9.88
N ASP A 491 21.72 17.54 10.61
CA ASP A 491 20.63 17.62 11.58
C ASP A 491 19.26 17.40 10.95
N THR A 492 19.05 17.81 9.70
CA THR A 492 17.74 17.74 9.04
C THR A 492 17.42 16.35 8.51
N TYR A 493 18.37 15.68 7.85
CA TYR A 493 18.09 14.38 7.22
C TYR A 493 18.29 13.22 8.19
N LEU A 494 19.24 13.29 9.14
CA LEU A 494 19.37 12.25 10.17
C LEU A 494 18.22 12.26 11.17
N ALA A 495 17.58 13.40 11.42
CA ALA A 495 16.39 13.47 12.29
C ALA A 495 15.18 12.70 11.73
N LYS A 496 15.14 12.45 10.41
CA LYS A 496 14.10 11.66 9.74
C LYS A 496 14.39 10.17 9.71
N LEU A 497 15.61 9.76 10.08
CA LEU A 497 16.05 8.38 10.00
C LEU A 497 15.26 7.51 11.00
N ARG A 498 14.63 6.45 10.48
CA ARG A 498 13.86 5.45 11.23
C ARG A 498 14.56 4.10 11.27
N GLN A 499 15.37 3.79 10.25
CA GLN A 499 16.08 2.52 10.15
C GLN A 499 17.54 2.78 9.84
N PHE A 500 18.42 2.14 10.61
CA PHE A 500 19.86 2.24 10.41
C PHE A 500 20.49 0.86 10.50
N SER A 501 21.25 0.50 9.48
CA SER A 501 22.11 -0.68 9.49
C SER A 501 23.54 -0.33 9.12
N ILE A 502 24.50 -0.95 9.78
CA ILE A 502 25.92 -0.84 9.46
C ILE A 502 26.55 -2.23 9.43
N HIS A 503 27.36 -2.48 8.41
CA HIS A 503 28.06 -3.74 8.17
C HIS A 503 29.54 -3.47 7.94
N TYR A 504 30.42 -4.19 8.64
CA TYR A 504 31.89 -4.00 8.59
C TYR A 504 32.33 -2.63 9.12
N ILE A 505 32.31 -2.46 10.44
CA ILE A 505 32.55 -1.16 11.07
C ILE A 505 34.06 -0.86 11.05
N THR A 506 34.46 0.14 10.28
CA THR A 506 35.86 0.60 10.24
C THR A 506 36.11 1.84 11.10
N ASP A 507 35.06 2.61 11.40
CA ASP A 507 35.11 3.82 12.22
C ASP A 507 33.85 3.90 13.09
N TRP A 508 34.06 3.76 14.39
CA TRP A 508 33.03 3.74 15.42
C TRP A 508 32.57 5.14 15.84
N SER A 509 33.30 6.19 15.46
CA SER A 509 32.90 7.57 15.75
C SER A 509 31.56 7.93 15.09
N ILE A 510 31.14 7.19 14.06
CA ILE A 510 29.84 7.36 13.40
C ILE A 510 28.68 7.35 14.39
N PHE A 511 28.74 6.46 15.38
CA PHE A 511 27.67 6.32 16.37
C PHE A 511 27.57 7.58 17.23
N GLY A 512 28.70 8.25 17.50
CA GLY A 512 28.75 9.54 18.19
C GLY A 512 28.12 10.69 17.40
N TYR A 513 28.22 10.68 16.06
CA TYR A 513 27.51 11.66 15.23
C TYR A 513 26.02 11.35 15.11
N LEU A 514 25.68 10.08 14.86
CA LEU A 514 24.29 9.63 14.80
C LEU A 514 23.56 9.90 16.12
N SER A 515 24.21 9.67 17.27
CA SER A 515 23.60 9.90 18.57
C SER A 515 23.25 11.37 18.81
N ARG A 516 23.92 12.32 18.14
CA ARG A 516 23.61 13.76 18.23
C ARG A 516 22.36 14.13 17.44
N TYR A 517 22.18 13.57 16.24
CA TYR A 517 21.19 14.06 15.27
C TYR A 517 20.02 13.08 15.00
N ALA A 518 20.26 11.77 15.03
CA ALA A 518 19.24 10.75 14.85
C ALA A 518 18.63 10.37 16.21
N LYS A 519 17.37 10.78 16.44
CA LYS A 519 16.62 10.54 17.69
C LYS A 519 15.43 9.58 17.52
N ASN A 520 15.21 9.16 16.28
CA ASN A 520 13.96 8.60 15.80
C ASN A 520 14.15 7.20 15.19
N ILE A 521 15.30 6.57 15.42
CA ILE A 521 15.60 5.23 14.93
C ILE A 521 14.72 4.23 15.68
N GLU A 522 13.93 3.48 14.91
CA GLU A 522 13.06 2.40 15.36
C GLU A 522 13.69 1.03 15.11
N THR A 523 14.59 0.92 14.14
CA THR A 523 15.33 -0.31 13.82
C THR A 523 16.82 -0.02 13.72
N LEU A 524 17.61 -0.65 14.59
CA LEU A 524 19.06 -0.53 14.63
C LEU A 524 19.70 -1.91 14.43
N GLN A 525 20.51 -2.03 13.38
CA GLN A 525 21.28 -3.24 13.10
C GLN A 525 22.77 -2.94 13.03
N VAL A 526 23.55 -3.64 13.83
CA VAL A 526 24.99 -3.54 13.90
C VAL A 526 25.58 -4.90 13.55
N VAL A 527 26.27 -4.98 12.42
CA VAL A 527 26.93 -6.19 11.94
C VAL A 527 28.42 -5.92 11.83
N ASP A 528 29.17 -6.56 12.71
CA ASP A 528 30.62 -6.58 12.65
C ASP A 528 31.11 -8.02 12.54
N TYR A 529 32.31 -8.21 11.99
CA TYR A 529 32.94 -9.53 11.85
C TYR A 529 34.26 -9.57 12.64
N SER A 530 34.39 -8.73 13.67
CA SER A 530 35.54 -8.60 14.55
C SER A 530 35.47 -9.65 15.68
N PHE A 531 35.55 -10.93 15.31
CA PHE A 531 35.26 -12.05 16.22
C PHE A 531 36.27 -12.28 17.35
N GLU A 532 37.39 -11.54 17.39
CA GLU A 532 38.56 -11.91 18.22
C GLU A 532 39.08 -10.80 19.15
N LEU A 533 38.60 -9.56 19.04
CA LEU A 533 39.08 -8.45 19.89
C LEU A 533 37.91 -7.71 20.55
N PRO A 534 38.01 -7.32 21.83
CA PRO A 534 37.03 -6.42 22.45
C PRO A 534 37.02 -5.07 21.71
N PRO A 535 35.87 -4.38 21.66
CA PRO A 535 35.82 -3.06 21.06
C PRO A 535 36.59 -2.09 21.97
N HIS A 536 37.12 -1.01 21.42
CA HIS A 536 37.67 0.04 22.28
C HIS A 536 36.55 0.57 23.19
N PRO A 537 36.77 0.86 24.48
CA PRO A 537 35.71 1.31 25.38
C PRO A 537 34.93 2.53 24.88
N GLU A 538 35.61 3.45 24.17
CA GLU A 538 34.96 4.61 23.55
C GLU A 538 34.02 4.23 22.40
N ASP A 539 34.35 3.18 21.64
CA ASP A 539 33.57 2.70 20.51
C ASP A 539 32.25 2.11 21.00
N GLU A 540 32.33 1.30 22.05
CA GLU A 540 31.16 0.75 22.72
C GLU A 540 30.30 1.85 23.35
N GLN A 541 30.95 2.84 24.00
CA GLN A 541 30.26 3.99 24.58
C GLN A 541 29.52 4.82 23.52
N ASN A 542 30.05 4.93 22.30
CA ASN A 542 29.40 5.64 21.20
C ASN A 542 28.12 4.90 20.74
N LEU A 543 28.16 3.57 20.60
CA LEU A 543 26.98 2.78 20.26
C LEU A 543 25.92 2.83 21.39
N ALA A 544 26.34 2.65 22.64
CA ALA A 544 25.46 2.79 23.80
C ALA A 544 24.82 4.19 23.85
N SER A 545 25.57 5.24 23.52
CA SER A 545 25.04 6.61 23.41
C SER A 545 24.00 6.73 22.30
N LEU A 546 24.20 6.09 21.15
CA LEU A 546 23.19 6.08 20.09
C LEU A 546 21.88 5.44 20.57
N ILE A 547 21.96 4.27 21.20
CA ILE A 547 20.79 3.55 21.72
C ILE A 547 20.04 4.41 22.74
N THR A 548 20.74 4.96 23.73
CA THR A 548 20.11 5.77 24.79
C THR A 548 19.44 7.05 24.31
N LYS A 549 19.85 7.58 23.15
CA LYS A 549 19.28 8.81 22.58
C LYS A 549 18.06 8.57 21.70
N GLN A 550 17.65 7.33 21.44
CA GLN A 550 16.44 7.05 20.66
C GLN A 550 15.18 7.22 21.49
N HIS A 551 14.09 7.65 20.84
CA HIS A 551 12.79 7.84 21.48
C HIS A 551 11.88 6.61 21.40
N ASN A 552 12.11 5.73 20.42
CA ASN A 552 11.19 4.63 20.13
C ASN A 552 11.92 3.47 19.44
N LEU A 553 13.06 3.04 19.97
CA LEU A 553 13.77 1.90 19.39
C LEU A 553 12.93 0.64 19.63
N ARG A 554 12.53 -0.03 18.54
CA ARG A 554 11.67 -1.23 18.56
C ARG A 554 12.42 -2.51 18.23
N HIS A 555 13.38 -2.44 17.31
CA HIS A 555 14.11 -3.60 16.82
C HIS A 555 15.61 -3.36 16.94
N PHE A 556 16.30 -4.23 17.67
CA PHE A 556 17.73 -4.16 17.84
C PHE A 556 18.38 -5.49 17.40
N LYS A 557 19.40 -5.39 16.55
CA LYS A 557 20.17 -6.54 16.09
C LYS A 557 21.66 -6.28 16.25
N LEU A 558 22.33 -7.20 16.92
CA LEU A 558 23.77 -7.24 17.11
C LEU A 558 24.32 -8.54 16.52
N PHE A 559 25.21 -8.44 15.53
CA PHE A 559 25.85 -9.59 14.88
C PHE A 559 27.37 -9.46 14.92
N GLY A 560 28.06 -10.52 15.34
CA GLY A 560 29.52 -10.66 15.25
C GLY A 560 30.31 -9.55 15.93
N TYR A 561 29.65 -8.88 16.87
CA TYR A 561 30.21 -7.81 17.67
C TYR A 561 31.23 -8.40 18.64
N ALA A 562 32.32 -7.66 18.79
CA ALA A 562 33.45 -7.86 19.69
C ALA A 562 33.16 -8.57 21.03
N THR A 563 34.21 -9.09 21.68
CA THR A 563 34.06 -9.83 22.94
C THR A 563 33.45 -8.95 24.06
N HIS A 564 32.34 -9.41 24.64
CA HIS A 564 31.64 -8.89 25.84
C HIS A 564 31.09 -7.44 25.75
N PRO A 565 30.00 -7.17 24.99
CA PRO A 565 29.44 -5.83 24.78
C PRO A 565 28.52 -5.33 25.91
N VAL A 566 29.09 -5.13 27.11
CA VAL A 566 28.36 -4.76 28.33
C VAL A 566 27.59 -3.45 28.20
N LEU A 567 28.24 -2.33 27.86
CA LEU A 567 27.59 -1.01 27.75
C LEU A 567 26.49 -1.02 26.70
N THR A 568 26.72 -1.72 25.59
CA THR A 568 25.72 -1.83 24.52
C THR A 568 24.48 -2.54 25.02
N LEU A 569 24.62 -3.70 25.66
CA LEU A 569 23.48 -4.49 26.15
C LEU A 569 22.76 -3.82 27.34
N THR A 570 23.50 -3.22 28.28
CA THR A 570 22.91 -2.44 29.38
C THR A 570 22.11 -1.25 28.86
N SER A 571 22.58 -0.57 27.80
CA SER A 571 21.90 0.60 27.25
C SER A 571 20.51 0.32 26.69
N LEU A 572 20.19 -0.94 26.36
CA LEU A 572 18.84 -1.35 25.92
C LEU A 572 17.76 -1.04 26.96
N GLY A 573 18.12 -0.98 28.25
CA GLY A 573 17.19 -0.60 29.32
C GLY A 573 16.59 0.80 29.15
N SER A 574 17.27 1.71 28.44
CA SER A 574 16.72 3.02 28.08
C SER A 574 15.51 2.95 27.13
N GLN A 575 15.35 1.81 26.44
CA GLN A 575 14.31 1.56 25.44
C GLN A 575 13.27 0.53 25.94
N CYS A 576 13.20 0.32 27.26
CA CYS A 576 12.36 -0.72 27.87
C CYS A 576 10.86 -0.62 27.57
N ASN A 577 10.37 0.59 27.26
CA ASN A 577 8.97 0.84 26.92
C ASN A 577 8.66 0.67 25.42
N SER A 578 9.67 0.55 24.56
CA SER A 578 9.50 0.53 23.09
C SER A 578 10.07 -0.71 22.43
N LEU A 579 11.03 -1.39 23.06
CA LEU A 579 11.75 -2.52 22.46
C LEU A 579 10.82 -3.73 22.33
N VAL A 580 10.71 -4.23 21.09
CA VAL A 580 9.81 -5.33 20.68
C VAL A 580 10.62 -6.56 20.27
N SER A 581 11.76 -6.39 19.61
CA SER A 581 12.59 -7.52 19.13
C SER A 581 14.06 -7.27 19.37
N VAL A 582 14.75 -8.29 19.88
CA VAL A 582 16.20 -8.32 20.08
C VAL A 582 16.80 -9.56 19.44
N GLU A 583 17.78 -9.35 18.57
CA GLU A 583 18.63 -10.39 18.01
C GLU A 583 20.09 -10.19 18.43
N ILE A 584 20.70 -11.19 19.05
CA ILE A 584 22.12 -11.21 19.41
C ILE A 584 22.73 -12.46 18.81
N ILE A 585 23.70 -12.26 17.92
CA ILE A 585 24.21 -13.31 17.05
C ILE A 585 25.74 -13.26 17.02
N TYR A 586 26.43 -14.40 17.18
CA TYR A 586 27.89 -14.50 17.17
C TYR A 586 28.59 -13.54 18.16
N VAL A 587 28.08 -13.44 19.39
CA VAL A 587 28.70 -12.63 20.46
C VAL A 587 29.36 -13.55 21.48
N HIS A 588 30.65 -13.31 21.77
CA HIS A 588 31.44 -14.08 22.74
C HIS A 588 31.59 -13.31 24.06
N PHE A 589 31.23 -13.93 25.17
CA PHE A 589 31.24 -13.34 26.51
C PHE A 589 32.49 -13.80 27.30
N THR A 590 33.71 -13.47 26.86
CA THR A 590 34.94 -13.97 27.52
C THR A 590 35.29 -13.21 28.81
N THR A 591 35.82 -13.92 29.82
CA THR A 591 35.90 -13.53 31.24
C THR A 591 37.13 -12.72 31.67
N ASN A 592 37.87 -12.07 30.78
CA ASN A 592 39.12 -11.40 31.17
C ASN A 592 38.94 -9.97 31.72
N SER A 593 37.71 -9.47 31.82
CA SER A 593 37.43 -8.14 32.38
C SER A 593 36.34 -8.22 33.46
N VAL A 594 36.61 -7.58 34.59
CA VAL A 594 35.73 -7.35 35.76
C VAL A 594 34.56 -6.44 35.40
N LEU A 595 33.71 -6.85 34.46
CA LEU A 595 32.58 -6.06 33.97
C LEU A 595 31.30 -6.88 34.12
N GLY A 596 30.43 -6.39 35.01
CA GLY A 596 29.25 -7.07 35.56
C GLY A 596 28.11 -7.38 34.56
N PRO A 597 26.86 -7.53 35.04
CA PRO A 597 25.78 -8.16 34.30
C PRO A 597 25.44 -7.42 33.00
N SER A 598 25.43 -8.13 31.87
CA SER A 598 25.24 -7.51 30.54
C SER A 598 23.76 -7.40 30.14
N PHE A 599 22.89 -8.26 30.67
CA PHE A 599 21.49 -8.34 30.24
C PHE A 599 20.49 -7.59 31.12
N GLU A 600 20.95 -6.83 32.13
CA GLU A 600 20.08 -6.10 33.05
C GLU A 600 19.14 -5.12 32.34
N GLY A 601 19.64 -4.39 31.34
CA GLY A 601 18.84 -3.45 30.56
C GLY A 601 17.75 -4.16 29.76
N LEU A 602 18.09 -5.30 29.15
CA LEU A 602 17.13 -6.10 28.39
C LEU A 602 16.05 -6.70 29.30
N ALA A 603 16.41 -7.18 30.49
CA ALA A 603 15.47 -7.76 31.46
C ALA A 603 14.35 -6.78 31.88
N MET A 604 14.56 -5.47 31.74
CA MET A 604 13.55 -4.45 32.02
C MET A 604 12.50 -4.28 30.91
N CYS A 605 12.72 -4.83 29.71
CA CYS A 605 11.94 -4.56 28.50
C CYS A 605 10.64 -5.38 28.44
N LYS A 606 9.59 -4.98 29.17
CA LYS A 606 8.31 -5.73 29.27
C LYS A 606 7.54 -5.90 27.96
N ASN A 607 7.80 -5.04 26.97
CA ASN A 607 7.14 -5.07 25.66
C ASN A 607 7.84 -6.00 24.64
N LEU A 608 8.88 -6.72 25.06
CA LEU A 608 9.60 -7.64 24.19
C LEU A 608 8.70 -8.78 23.72
N GLU A 609 8.54 -8.91 22.41
CA GLU A 609 7.78 -9.98 21.74
C GLU A 609 8.71 -11.07 21.17
N GLU A 610 9.92 -10.70 20.75
CA GLU A 610 10.87 -11.63 20.13
C GLU A 610 12.26 -11.53 20.76
N LEU A 611 12.80 -12.67 21.20
CA LEU A 611 14.19 -12.80 21.64
C LEU A 611 14.90 -13.89 20.82
N ILE A 612 15.99 -13.50 20.17
CA ILE A 612 16.80 -14.41 19.35
C ILE A 612 18.26 -14.33 19.79
N ILE A 613 18.81 -15.45 20.25
CA ILE A 613 20.21 -15.61 20.63
C ILE A 613 20.82 -16.72 19.77
N LYS A 614 21.85 -16.43 18.99
CA LYS A 614 22.45 -17.43 18.09
C LYS A 614 23.96 -17.43 18.15
N ASN A 615 24.59 -18.59 18.25
CA ASN A 615 26.05 -18.75 18.27
C ASN A 615 26.72 -17.84 19.33
N CYS A 616 26.07 -17.67 20.48
CA CYS A 616 26.63 -16.90 21.59
C CYS A 616 27.36 -17.84 22.55
N LEU A 617 28.65 -17.59 22.78
CA LEU A 617 29.50 -18.49 23.57
C LEU A 617 30.01 -17.83 24.86
N PHE A 618 30.35 -18.66 25.84
CA PHE A 618 31.02 -18.29 27.09
C PHE A 618 30.23 -17.38 28.04
N ALA A 619 28.90 -17.30 27.90
CA ALA A 619 28.08 -16.52 28.83
C ALA A 619 28.12 -17.15 30.23
N THR A 620 28.66 -16.44 31.22
CA THR A 620 28.70 -16.88 32.62
C THR A 620 27.33 -16.75 33.28
N GLU A 621 27.14 -17.40 34.42
CA GLU A 621 25.90 -17.29 35.21
C GLU A 621 25.56 -15.84 35.55
N GLU A 622 26.54 -15.02 35.95
CA GLU A 622 26.35 -13.59 36.24
C GLU A 622 25.78 -12.81 35.04
N ILE A 623 26.23 -13.14 33.82
CA ILE A 623 25.79 -12.46 32.60
C ILE A 623 24.33 -12.79 32.29
N ILE A 624 23.95 -14.07 32.40
CA ILE A 624 22.61 -14.55 32.02
C ILE A 624 21.57 -14.42 33.14
N THR A 625 22.00 -14.28 34.39
CA THR A 625 21.12 -14.18 35.58
C THR A 625 19.98 -13.16 35.40
N PRO A 626 20.21 -11.95 34.85
CA PRO A 626 19.12 -11.01 34.59
C PRO A 626 18.01 -11.58 33.71
N LEU A 627 18.34 -12.41 32.71
CA LEU A 627 17.35 -13.04 31.84
C LEU A 627 16.61 -14.20 32.52
N ILE A 628 17.27 -14.92 33.43
CA ILE A 628 16.65 -15.99 34.22
C ILE A 628 15.49 -15.43 35.06
N TYR A 629 15.68 -14.26 35.66
CA TYR A 629 14.64 -13.60 36.48
C TYR A 629 13.73 -12.65 35.68
N ALA A 630 13.91 -12.53 34.37
CA ALA A 630 13.14 -11.60 33.55
C ALA A 630 11.69 -12.07 33.34
N THR A 631 10.78 -11.10 33.24
CA THR A 631 9.39 -11.31 32.82
C THR A 631 9.08 -10.40 31.65
N PHE A 632 8.69 -11.00 30.54
CA PHE A 632 8.31 -10.40 29.27
C PHE A 632 6.87 -10.82 28.91
N PRO A 633 5.83 -10.15 29.46
CA PRO A 633 4.44 -10.57 29.29
C PRO A 633 3.96 -10.69 27.83
N SER A 634 4.59 -9.95 26.91
CA SER A 634 4.26 -9.94 25.49
C SER A 634 5.09 -10.92 24.66
N LEU A 635 5.95 -11.73 25.29
CA LEU A 635 6.89 -12.61 24.59
C LEU A 635 6.14 -13.70 23.83
N ARG A 636 6.39 -13.75 22.52
CA ARG A 636 5.78 -14.71 21.58
C ARG A 636 6.80 -15.66 20.99
N LYS A 637 8.07 -15.25 20.91
CA LYS A 637 9.12 -16.01 20.24
C LYS A 637 10.44 -16.01 21.00
N ILE A 638 10.95 -17.21 21.25
CA ILE A 638 12.27 -17.44 21.85
C ILE A 638 13.04 -18.40 20.96
N HIS A 639 14.14 -17.91 20.38
CA HIS A 639 15.03 -18.72 19.54
C HIS A 639 16.43 -18.69 20.14
N ILE A 640 16.93 -19.83 20.61
CA ILE A 640 18.29 -20.02 21.10
C ILE A 640 18.96 -21.10 20.25
N VAL A 641 19.96 -20.74 19.46
CA VAL A 641 20.57 -21.65 18.48
C VAL A 641 22.08 -21.67 18.62
N GLU A 642 22.65 -22.86 18.82
CA GLU A 642 24.10 -23.11 18.84
C GLU A 642 24.87 -22.24 19.86
N SER A 643 24.17 -21.78 20.90
CA SER A 643 24.74 -20.99 22.00
C SER A 643 25.10 -21.91 23.16
N THR A 644 26.21 -21.62 23.85
CA THR A 644 26.81 -22.54 24.85
C THR A 644 26.84 -21.92 26.25
N TYR A 645 26.81 -22.79 27.27
CA TYR A 645 26.80 -22.47 28.70
C TYR A 645 25.57 -21.67 29.17
N GLY A 646 24.70 -22.30 29.97
CA GLY A 646 23.59 -21.67 30.72
C GLY A 646 22.39 -21.17 29.89
N TRP A 647 22.45 -21.15 28.56
CA TRP A 647 21.31 -20.71 27.74
C TRP A 647 20.08 -21.64 27.81
N ASP A 648 20.26 -22.91 28.20
CA ASP A 648 19.16 -23.82 28.51
C ASP A 648 18.38 -23.38 29.75
N SER A 649 19.05 -22.94 30.82
CA SER A 649 18.37 -22.42 32.01
C SER A 649 17.61 -21.11 31.72
N VAL A 650 18.17 -20.25 30.87
CA VAL A 650 17.46 -19.06 30.35
C VAL A 650 16.21 -19.47 29.59
N MET A 651 16.30 -20.47 28.69
CA MET A 651 15.15 -20.96 27.93
C MET A 651 14.02 -21.41 28.85
N VAL A 652 14.33 -22.28 29.83
CA VAL A 652 13.37 -22.81 30.80
C VAL A 652 12.72 -21.68 31.59
N SER A 653 13.52 -20.77 32.13
CA SER A 653 13.01 -19.68 32.97
C SER A 653 12.12 -18.72 32.18
N LEU A 654 12.47 -18.41 30.93
CA LEU A 654 11.64 -17.57 30.07
C LEU A 654 10.31 -18.25 29.69
N ILE A 655 10.29 -19.57 29.53
CA ILE A 655 9.03 -20.31 29.32
C ILE A 655 8.16 -20.24 30.58
N GLN A 656 8.74 -20.52 31.76
CA GLN A 656 8.03 -20.49 33.05
C GLN A 656 7.46 -19.11 33.39
N ASN A 657 8.24 -18.05 33.13
CA ASN A 657 7.85 -16.69 33.47
C ASN A 657 6.85 -16.09 32.47
N ASN A 658 6.73 -16.63 31.25
CA ASN A 658 5.96 -16.03 30.14
C ASN A 658 5.02 -17.01 29.40
N PRO A 659 4.21 -17.83 30.08
CA PRO A 659 3.56 -18.99 29.47
C PRO A 659 2.38 -18.66 28.53
N MET A 660 1.79 -17.46 28.64
CA MET A 660 0.47 -17.17 28.04
C MET A 660 0.49 -16.91 26.54
N ASN A 661 1.54 -16.26 26.03
CA ASN A 661 1.61 -15.72 24.66
C ASN A 661 2.66 -16.41 23.78
N LEU A 662 3.42 -17.37 24.31
CA LEU A 662 4.46 -18.05 23.55
C LEU A 662 3.87 -18.88 22.39
N GLU A 663 4.31 -18.55 21.19
CA GLU A 663 3.94 -19.20 19.94
C GLU A 663 5.13 -19.96 19.33
N GLU A 664 6.36 -19.52 19.62
CA GLU A 664 7.58 -20.11 19.07
C GLU A 664 8.64 -20.33 20.15
N VAL A 665 9.03 -21.59 20.31
CA VAL A 665 10.10 -22.04 21.20
C VAL A 665 11.06 -22.86 20.35
N TYR A 666 12.25 -22.33 20.09
CA TYR A 666 13.24 -22.99 19.25
C TYR A 666 14.62 -23.00 19.92
N TYR A 667 14.96 -24.13 20.53
CA TYR A 667 16.26 -24.40 21.14
C TYR A 667 17.01 -25.46 20.31
N LYS A 668 18.08 -25.05 19.63
CA LYS A 668 18.99 -25.97 18.93
C LYS A 668 20.35 -25.95 19.63
N PRO A 669 20.83 -27.05 20.22
CA PRO A 669 22.16 -27.10 20.81
C PRO A 669 23.26 -27.11 19.74
N LEU A 670 24.50 -26.80 20.15
CA LEU A 670 25.68 -26.94 19.30
C LEU A 670 26.04 -28.44 19.13
N ASP A 671 26.24 -28.90 17.89
CA ASP A 671 26.43 -30.32 17.55
C ASP A 671 27.60 -31.01 18.29
N ASN A 672 28.63 -30.26 18.72
CA ASN A 672 29.89 -30.79 19.27
C ASN A 672 30.05 -30.71 20.80
N GLN A 673 29.01 -30.36 21.57
CA GLN A 673 29.10 -30.23 23.06
C GLN A 673 29.27 -31.56 23.82
N GLN A 674 29.63 -32.66 23.15
CA GLN A 674 29.52 -34.04 23.67
C GLN A 674 30.48 -34.45 24.79
N GLU A 675 31.36 -33.58 25.30
CA GLU A 675 32.36 -34.03 26.27
C GLU A 675 32.14 -33.59 27.71
N GLN A 676 31.40 -32.53 28.04
CA GLN A 676 31.35 -32.09 29.46
C GLN A 676 30.05 -31.50 30.03
N ASN A 677 28.99 -31.18 29.27
CA ASN A 677 27.76 -30.63 29.88
C ASN A 677 26.48 -31.22 29.27
N ILE A 678 25.69 -31.85 30.14
CA ILE A 678 24.36 -32.42 29.86
C ILE A 678 23.42 -31.24 29.56
N ILE A 679 22.84 -31.18 28.36
CA ILE A 679 21.71 -30.28 28.07
C ILE A 679 20.60 -30.59 29.07
N SER A 680 20.07 -29.59 29.78
CA SER A 680 19.04 -29.86 30.78
C SER A 680 17.80 -30.53 30.15
N PRO A 681 17.33 -31.69 30.67
CA PRO A 681 16.11 -32.38 30.22
C PRO A 681 14.81 -31.55 30.30
N SER A 682 14.88 -30.37 30.91
CA SER A 682 13.77 -29.57 31.41
C SER A 682 13.06 -28.70 30.37
N ILE A 683 13.63 -28.48 29.17
CA ILE A 683 13.00 -27.55 28.20
C ILE A 683 11.66 -28.12 27.69
N ILE A 684 11.64 -29.35 27.20
CA ILE A 684 10.41 -29.96 26.66
C ILE A 684 9.40 -30.27 27.77
N GLU A 685 9.85 -30.65 28.95
CA GLU A 685 9.02 -30.79 30.15
C GLU A 685 8.33 -29.44 30.49
N CYS A 686 9.09 -28.34 30.42
CA CYS A 686 8.54 -27.02 30.67
C CYS A 686 7.53 -26.60 29.59
N VAL A 687 7.81 -26.89 28.31
CA VAL A 687 6.86 -26.63 27.21
C VAL A 687 5.57 -27.42 27.41
N SER A 688 5.66 -28.71 27.75
CA SER A 688 4.47 -29.56 27.93
C SER A 688 3.63 -29.10 29.12
N GLN A 689 4.26 -28.61 30.19
CA GLN A 689 3.56 -28.12 31.38
C GLN A 689 2.88 -26.75 31.16
N TYR A 690 3.52 -25.82 30.45
CA TYR A 690 3.10 -24.41 30.45
C TYR A 690 2.63 -23.87 29.09
N CYS A 691 3.00 -24.49 27.97
CA CYS A 691 2.88 -23.87 26.63
C CYS A 691 2.26 -24.81 25.57
N PRO A 692 0.97 -25.21 25.69
CA PRO A 692 0.35 -26.09 24.69
C PRO A 692 -0.04 -25.38 23.38
N ARG A 693 -0.03 -24.04 23.31
CA ARG A 693 -0.45 -23.25 22.13
C ARG A 693 0.66 -22.99 21.11
N ILE A 694 1.81 -23.65 21.27
CA ILE A 694 2.99 -23.46 20.42
C ILE A 694 2.65 -23.79 18.96
N VAL A 695 3.08 -22.90 18.07
CA VAL A 695 2.95 -23.00 16.62
C VAL A 695 4.25 -23.52 15.99
N ARG A 696 5.40 -23.14 16.54
CA ARG A 696 6.71 -23.68 16.13
C ARG A 696 7.49 -24.16 17.35
N LEU A 697 7.83 -25.45 17.35
CA LEU A 697 8.62 -26.06 18.41
C LEU A 697 9.90 -26.64 17.82
N GLY A 698 11.05 -26.25 18.36
CA GLY A 698 12.32 -26.89 18.11
C GLY A 698 13.00 -27.21 19.44
N VAL A 699 13.20 -28.48 19.77
CA VAL A 699 13.77 -28.86 21.07
C VAL A 699 14.64 -30.12 20.97
N PRO A 700 15.68 -30.25 21.81
CA PRO A 700 16.41 -31.50 21.98
C PRO A 700 15.53 -32.50 22.74
N ILE A 701 15.48 -33.74 22.25
CA ILE A 701 14.69 -34.82 22.86
C ILE A 701 15.57 -36.07 23.02
N GLY A 702 15.49 -36.68 24.21
CA GLY A 702 16.03 -38.00 24.50
C GLY A 702 14.92 -39.02 24.78
N PRO A 703 15.25 -40.33 24.89
CA PRO A 703 14.26 -41.38 25.11
C PRO A 703 13.37 -41.16 26.33
N SER A 704 13.91 -40.61 27.43
CA SER A 704 13.14 -40.36 28.65
C SER A 704 12.20 -39.17 28.57
N GLN A 705 12.40 -38.23 27.63
CA GLN A 705 11.58 -37.02 27.47
C GLN A 705 10.45 -37.17 26.45
N ILE A 706 10.39 -38.32 25.76
CA ILE A 706 9.47 -38.48 24.63
C ILE A 706 8.00 -38.39 25.01
N HIS A 707 7.67 -38.77 26.25
CA HIS A 707 6.31 -38.67 26.78
C HIS A 707 5.84 -37.21 26.85
N HIS A 708 6.72 -36.24 27.12
CA HIS A 708 6.37 -34.81 27.06
C HIS A 708 6.01 -34.34 25.65
N LEU A 709 6.69 -34.89 24.61
CA LEU A 709 6.29 -34.62 23.23
C LEU A 709 4.90 -35.16 22.96
N VAL A 710 4.60 -36.39 23.42
CA VAL A 710 3.27 -36.99 23.30
C VAL A 710 2.21 -36.14 23.99
N ASP A 711 2.48 -35.62 25.19
CA ASP A 711 1.58 -34.72 25.92
C ASP A 711 1.28 -33.44 25.10
N ILE A 712 2.30 -32.84 24.46
CA ILE A 712 2.13 -31.66 23.60
C ILE A 712 1.30 -31.99 22.36
N LEU A 713 1.59 -33.11 21.68
CA LEU A 713 0.91 -33.49 20.43
C LEU A 713 -0.56 -33.88 20.67
N THR A 714 -0.85 -34.52 21.80
CA THR A 714 -2.22 -34.97 22.16
C THR A 714 -3.05 -33.90 22.87
N SER A 715 -2.45 -32.78 23.25
CA SER A 715 -3.16 -31.66 23.86
C SER A 715 -4.22 -31.07 22.92
N LYS A 716 -5.41 -30.80 23.46
CA LYS A 716 -6.51 -30.16 22.71
C LYS A 716 -6.19 -28.74 22.25
N GLU A 717 -5.20 -28.09 22.87
CA GLU A 717 -4.77 -26.73 22.51
C GLU A 717 -3.62 -26.72 21.49
N CYS A 718 -3.15 -27.88 21.03
CA CYS A 718 -2.03 -28.00 20.12
C CYS A 718 -2.32 -27.28 18.79
N LYS A 719 -1.49 -26.28 18.46
CA LYS A 719 -1.55 -25.50 17.21
C LYS A 719 -0.31 -25.68 16.35
N LEU A 720 0.45 -26.75 16.61
CA LEU A 720 1.77 -26.95 16.06
C LEU A 720 1.73 -27.05 14.53
N LYS A 721 2.55 -26.23 13.87
CA LYS A 721 2.74 -26.17 12.42
C LYS A 721 4.15 -26.56 11.99
N SER A 722 5.15 -26.28 12.83
CA SER A 722 6.56 -26.64 12.61
C SER A 722 7.10 -27.38 13.83
N LEU A 723 7.70 -28.55 13.62
CA LEU A 723 8.37 -29.34 14.66
C LEU A 723 9.80 -29.66 14.24
N SER A 724 10.77 -29.29 15.07
CA SER A 724 12.18 -29.66 14.92
C SER A 724 12.64 -30.49 16.12
N ILE A 725 13.10 -31.71 15.88
CA ILE A 725 13.60 -32.63 16.91
C ILE A 725 15.11 -32.69 16.81
N PHE A 726 15.82 -32.27 17.85
CA PHE A 726 17.27 -32.35 17.94
C PHE A 726 17.73 -33.51 18.81
N ARG A 727 18.94 -34.00 18.52
CA ARG A 727 19.58 -35.03 19.34
C ARG A 727 19.96 -34.47 20.71
N MET A 728 19.50 -35.11 21.79
CA MET A 728 19.89 -34.75 23.15
C MET A 728 21.06 -35.60 23.67
N ASP A 729 21.08 -36.91 23.38
CA ASP A 729 22.04 -37.88 23.92
C ASP A 729 22.71 -38.72 22.82
N LYS A 730 23.66 -39.60 23.20
CA LYS A 730 24.27 -40.55 22.26
C LYS A 730 23.35 -41.72 21.90
N VAL A 731 22.22 -41.89 22.59
CA VAL A 731 21.30 -43.00 22.36
C VAL A 731 20.49 -42.74 21.10
N SER A 732 20.22 -43.80 20.34
CA SER A 732 19.41 -43.69 19.12
C SER A 732 17.92 -43.65 19.48
N LEU A 733 17.17 -42.72 18.88
CA LEU A 733 15.71 -42.74 18.87
C LEU A 733 15.15 -43.57 17.70
N ASP A 734 16.00 -44.36 17.03
CA ASP A 734 15.67 -45.24 15.91
C ASP A 734 14.91 -46.48 16.39
N ASN A 735 13.64 -46.29 16.76
CA ASN A 735 12.74 -47.33 17.27
C ASN A 735 11.45 -47.38 16.45
N GLU A 736 11.15 -48.54 15.86
CA GLU A 736 10.01 -48.72 14.95
C GLU A 736 8.64 -48.43 15.60
N GLU A 737 8.41 -48.96 16.81
CA GLU A 737 7.14 -48.77 17.53
C GLU A 737 6.91 -47.30 17.87
N LEU A 738 7.96 -46.63 18.35
CA LEU A 738 7.93 -45.22 18.70
C LEU A 738 7.53 -44.33 17.52
N TRP A 739 8.16 -44.50 16.36
CA TRP A 739 7.90 -43.65 15.20
C TRP A 739 6.57 -43.98 14.50
N ARG A 740 6.14 -45.24 14.54
CA ARG A 740 4.78 -45.64 14.17
C ARG A 740 3.75 -44.88 15.01
N ASP A 741 3.93 -44.92 16.33
CA ASP A 741 2.98 -44.34 17.28
C ASP A 741 3.00 -42.80 17.18
N LEU A 742 4.18 -42.16 17.12
CA LEU A 742 4.31 -40.73 16.86
C LEU A 742 3.65 -40.30 15.55
N GLY A 743 3.74 -41.11 14.49
CA GLY A 743 3.05 -40.88 13.22
C GLY A 743 1.56 -40.67 13.44
N SER A 744 0.93 -41.59 14.16
CA SER A 744 -0.51 -41.55 14.47
C SER A 744 -0.95 -40.35 15.33
N LEU A 745 -0.03 -39.78 16.11
CA LEU A 745 -0.29 -38.68 17.04
C LEU A 745 -0.07 -37.29 16.44
N MET A 746 0.55 -37.18 15.25
CA MET A 746 0.86 -35.88 14.67
C MET A 746 -0.42 -35.07 14.37
N PRO A 747 -0.49 -33.80 14.79
CA PRO A 747 -1.68 -32.99 14.58
C PRO A 747 -1.85 -32.65 13.10
N THR A 748 -3.10 -32.56 12.65
CA THR A 748 -3.45 -32.21 11.27
C THR A 748 -3.05 -30.77 10.90
N THR A 749 -2.66 -29.95 11.88
CA THR A 749 -2.10 -28.61 11.68
C THR A 749 -0.63 -28.62 11.28
N LEU A 750 0.10 -29.73 11.50
CA LEU A 750 1.52 -29.82 11.22
C LEU A 750 1.77 -29.72 9.70
N ARG A 751 2.79 -28.94 9.32
CA ARG A 751 3.21 -28.70 7.92
C ARG A 751 4.70 -28.94 7.72
N HIS A 752 5.52 -28.64 8.72
CA HIS A 752 6.97 -28.77 8.62
C HIS A 752 7.49 -29.69 9.73
N LEU A 753 8.26 -30.69 9.35
CA LEU A 753 8.92 -31.61 10.28
C LEU A 753 10.42 -31.68 9.97
N ASN A 754 11.26 -31.37 10.96
CA ASN A 754 12.70 -31.47 10.85
C ASN A 754 13.24 -32.44 11.92
N ILE A 755 13.88 -33.51 11.48
CA ILE A 755 14.43 -34.55 12.33
C ILE A 755 15.95 -34.46 12.22
N TRP A 756 16.59 -33.92 13.26
CA TRP A 756 18.04 -33.69 13.30
C TRP A 756 18.84 -34.85 13.90
N ILE A 757 18.19 -36.02 14.02
CA ILE A 757 18.75 -37.29 14.48
C ILE A 757 18.88 -38.26 13.31
N TYR A 758 19.76 -39.26 13.45
CA TYR A 758 19.79 -40.38 12.53
C TYR A 758 18.51 -41.21 12.70
N LEU A 759 17.88 -41.59 11.59
CA LEU A 759 16.69 -42.42 11.56
C LEU A 759 16.78 -43.39 10.39
N GLY A 760 16.57 -44.68 10.68
CA GLY A 760 16.53 -45.74 9.68
C GLY A 760 15.29 -45.67 8.79
N GLU A 761 15.32 -46.46 7.72
CA GLU A 761 14.25 -46.51 6.71
C GLU A 761 12.93 -47.01 7.31
N THR A 762 12.96 -48.13 8.06
CA THR A 762 11.74 -48.77 8.60
C THR A 762 10.97 -47.87 9.56
N PRO A 763 11.59 -47.23 10.58
CA PRO A 763 10.86 -46.35 11.50
C PRO A 763 10.21 -45.16 10.79
N MET A 764 10.89 -44.57 9.81
CA MET A 764 10.29 -43.51 9.00
C MET A 764 9.15 -44.02 8.12
N GLN A 765 9.30 -45.20 7.51
CA GLN A 765 8.24 -45.78 6.71
C GLN A 765 6.96 -45.93 7.54
N LEU A 766 7.10 -46.48 8.75
CA LEU A 766 6.01 -46.60 9.69
C LEU A 766 5.44 -45.22 10.09
N PHE A 767 6.27 -44.22 10.33
CA PHE A 767 5.82 -42.86 10.60
C PHE A 767 4.96 -42.29 9.46
N LEU A 768 5.45 -42.33 8.22
CA LEU A 768 4.77 -41.75 7.05
C LEU A 768 3.48 -42.49 6.68
N GLN A 769 3.42 -43.80 6.92
CA GLN A 769 2.20 -44.60 6.72
C GLN A 769 1.12 -44.30 7.75
N ASN A 770 1.50 -43.92 8.97
CA ASN A 770 0.57 -43.71 10.08
C ASN A 770 0.23 -42.22 10.31
N THR A 771 0.94 -41.29 9.67
CA THR A 771 0.69 -39.87 9.87
C THR A 771 -0.46 -39.31 9.05
N SER A 772 -1.37 -38.61 9.73
CA SER A 772 -2.46 -37.84 9.09
C SER A 772 -2.08 -36.38 8.82
N ALA A 773 -0.90 -35.94 9.27
CA ALA A 773 -0.42 -34.58 9.05
C ALA A 773 -0.18 -34.33 7.56
N PRO A 774 -0.68 -33.23 6.97
CA PRO A 774 -0.43 -32.91 5.58
C PRO A 774 0.91 -32.14 5.47
N LEU A 775 2.02 -32.87 5.68
CA LEU A 775 3.37 -32.30 5.59
C LEU A 775 3.62 -31.66 4.22
N GLU A 776 4.11 -30.43 4.27
CA GLU A 776 4.63 -29.65 3.15
C GLU A 776 6.14 -29.76 3.05
N THR A 777 6.84 -29.90 4.19
CA THR A 777 8.27 -30.19 4.23
C THR A 777 8.64 -31.24 5.28
N LEU A 778 9.60 -32.08 4.91
CA LEU A 778 10.24 -33.09 5.76
C LEU A 778 11.75 -33.01 5.58
N TYR A 779 12.46 -32.59 6.61
CA TYR A 779 13.92 -32.66 6.65
C TYR A 779 14.33 -33.78 7.61
N VAL A 780 15.24 -34.65 7.16
CA VAL A 780 15.89 -35.62 8.04
C VAL A 780 17.40 -35.52 7.81
N ARG A 781 18.14 -35.31 8.90
CA ARG A 781 19.58 -35.14 8.85
C ARG A 781 20.21 -36.38 8.22
N TRP A 782 21.14 -36.15 7.28
CA TRP A 782 21.88 -37.17 6.52
C TRP A 782 21.15 -37.85 5.36
N TRP A 783 19.82 -37.83 5.25
CA TRP A 783 19.13 -38.42 4.09
C TRP A 783 19.54 -37.82 2.75
N THR A 784 19.74 -36.50 2.69
CA THR A 784 20.16 -35.81 1.46
C THR A 784 21.57 -36.20 1.00
N HIS A 785 22.39 -36.84 1.85
CA HIS A 785 23.70 -37.35 1.49
C HIS A 785 23.67 -38.81 1.00
N TYR A 786 22.59 -39.54 1.27
CA TYR A 786 22.39 -40.95 0.92
C TYR A 786 21.21 -41.15 -0.05
N LEU A 787 21.07 -40.24 -1.04
CA LEU A 787 20.00 -40.13 -2.05
C LEU A 787 19.70 -41.39 -2.90
N GLY A 788 20.21 -42.57 -2.57
CA GLY A 788 19.88 -43.83 -3.25
C GLY A 788 18.65 -44.55 -2.71
N TYR A 789 18.29 -44.39 -1.42
CA TYR A 789 17.39 -45.34 -0.73
C TYR A 789 15.97 -44.79 -0.46
N ASP A 790 15.79 -43.49 -0.24
CA ASP A 790 14.52 -42.96 0.30
C ASP A 790 13.51 -42.42 -0.75
N PHE A 791 13.84 -42.51 -2.05
CA PHE A 791 12.97 -42.02 -3.14
C PHE A 791 11.61 -42.74 -3.19
N HIS A 792 11.62 -44.05 -2.96
CA HIS A 792 10.39 -44.85 -3.00
C HIS A 792 9.46 -44.49 -1.85
N LEU A 793 10.02 -44.24 -0.67
CA LEU A 793 9.25 -43.92 0.52
C LEU A 793 8.59 -42.53 0.42
N VAL A 794 9.38 -41.51 0.11
CA VAL A 794 8.88 -40.14 -0.05
C VAL A 794 7.96 -40.05 -1.28
N GLY A 795 8.30 -40.77 -2.36
CA GLY A 795 7.45 -40.87 -3.55
C GLY A 795 6.07 -41.47 -3.26
N ALA A 796 5.99 -42.49 -2.40
CA ALA A 796 4.72 -43.07 -1.98
C ALA A 796 3.85 -42.07 -1.20
N TYR A 797 4.46 -41.30 -0.28
CA TYR A 797 3.75 -40.26 0.48
C TYR A 797 3.30 -39.08 -0.40
N LEU A 798 4.10 -38.71 -1.40
CA LEU A 798 3.82 -37.58 -2.30
C LEU A 798 2.95 -37.93 -3.50
N LYS A 799 2.65 -39.21 -3.75
CA LYS A 799 1.99 -39.71 -4.97
C LYS A 799 0.74 -38.91 -5.38
N ASP A 800 -0.06 -38.49 -4.39
CA ASP A 800 -1.31 -37.76 -4.60
C ASP A 800 -1.22 -36.26 -4.20
N ARG A 801 0.00 -35.73 -4.01
CA ARG A 801 0.27 -34.37 -3.53
C ARG A 801 0.96 -33.52 -4.60
N ARG A 802 0.56 -32.25 -4.70
CA ARG A 802 1.13 -31.27 -5.65
C ARG A 802 2.39 -30.57 -5.11
N ILE A 803 3.33 -31.33 -4.55
CA ILE A 803 4.55 -30.78 -3.94
C ILE A 803 5.77 -31.42 -4.63
N GLY A 804 6.72 -30.60 -5.07
CA GLY A 804 7.95 -31.10 -5.69
C GLY A 804 8.84 -31.81 -4.67
N PHE A 805 9.51 -32.89 -5.08
CA PHE A 805 10.40 -33.67 -4.19
C PHE A 805 11.49 -32.82 -3.51
N SER A 806 12.14 -31.93 -4.27
CA SER A 806 13.19 -31.03 -3.76
C SER A 806 12.65 -29.87 -2.91
N GLU A 807 11.35 -29.58 -3.00
CA GLU A 807 10.66 -28.62 -2.14
C GLU A 807 10.26 -29.29 -0.82
N PHE A 808 9.78 -30.53 -0.90
CA PHE A 808 9.43 -31.34 0.26
C PHE A 808 10.63 -31.61 1.18
N LEU A 809 11.82 -31.91 0.64
CA LEU A 809 12.99 -32.25 1.45
C LEU A 809 13.77 -31.04 2.03
N ARG A 810 13.17 -29.85 2.06
CA ARG A 810 13.83 -28.64 2.58
C ARG A 810 13.71 -28.54 4.10
N HIS A 811 14.78 -28.05 4.71
CA HIS A 811 14.76 -27.59 6.09
C HIS A 811 14.03 -26.24 6.20
N VAL A 812 13.01 -26.16 7.06
CA VAL A 812 12.23 -24.94 7.32
C VAL A 812 12.11 -24.75 8.83
N ILE A 813 12.50 -23.58 9.35
CA ILE A 813 12.36 -23.23 10.78
C ILE A 813 10.98 -22.65 11.04
#